data_AF-A0A840RJ79-F1
#
_entry.id   AF-A0A840RJ79-F1
#
_cell.length_a   1.000
_cell.length_b   1.000
_cell.length_c   1.000
_cell.angle_alpha   90.00
_cell.angle_beta   90.00
_cell.angle_gamma   90.00
#
_symmetry.space_group_name_H-M   'P 1'
#
loop_
_entity.id
_entity.type
_entity.pdbx_description
1 polymer ?
#
loop_
_entity_poly.entity_id
_entity_poly.type
_entity_poly.pdbx_seq_one_letter_code
_entity_poly.pdbx_strand_id
1 'polypeptide(L)'
;MANLQYVGFTTTLTTIAAACMLAGCGGSDSGTSTSAPGAQVKISGVVNSTAYTPGSTANPTLAAGYIKGATVCVDSNNDGICEASENPVTTDANGKFTLTVSAVGPIIADISSSATNTASGAAVTAHEILRASLAQVTEQQAAGLVVVSPMSSEVQRMVEDNNTSYQTEKANLASRVGVTAAQVLGDLTTLTGTAQTLAVTEANALNNRYVYATKKFDNKELYPDALAVPGGDPELASLAVSSATNTVTTDTRQPITFLQAQQAAFNVEGIPRYDSVFIVMLENKGTTTILGSQYAPKINGYLQAGNQFTSYYATGNPSEPNYTALGGADDWGITDDSQWNCDATGANAVQDLPVPDNTQPGLANSPFTTTCTQASGINHNIVGRANLFTALSSKGLRWRTYSESMNPGQDFRTDGIADSAVTATDHVYAPGTLAGNTTAIGNAALTLPMPAGLYKTKHHPGMAYQNVRSAPEWKFSNRTLGGGQWDAVLTSGTKYAVPAGYNVDQFGSDLQSGDVGQINFLMPDQCDDMHSIGVTGTVSGGGTGTASDCSGNNIIVRGDNYVDYLVKKIQASPLWANKQKRIAIVLMFDEGTATTGHNSCCGWVPGSSGAAASTSTNPLSKGTNGQYAQDTSIHNYNFGNHGHGESIFVVLTNQASAPTKVSDSDAYSHFSFVRTLQDMFQLADPTDDSTYMNRSKYTEKFIAQNILNLPEYQSSADTHFDSVRPMNHAYVIPATYRELQSSDVTTAAQVGPDATQKGVWAVK
;
A
#
# COMPACT_ATOMS: atom_id res chain seq x y z
N MET A 1 41.34 19.28 26.84
CA MET A 1 41.28 17.82 27.05
C MET A 1 39.82 17.44 26.96
N ALA A 2 39.32 16.62 26.05
CA ALA A 2 39.92 15.71 25.08
C ALA A 2 39.15 15.82 23.74
N ASN A 3 39.89 15.74 22.64
CA ASN A 3 39.36 15.65 21.27
C ASN A 3 38.70 14.28 21.06
N LEU A 4 37.53 14.21 20.43
CA LEU A 4 37.04 12.99 19.80
C LEU A 4 36.77 13.27 18.31
N GLN A 5 37.51 12.53 17.48
CA GLN A 5 37.54 12.61 16.03
C GLN A 5 36.36 11.83 15.42
N TYR A 6 35.92 12.32 14.25
CA TYR A 6 35.03 11.68 13.30
C TYR A 6 35.49 10.25 12.96
N VAL A 7 34.57 9.28 13.03
CA VAL A 7 34.75 7.93 12.47
C VAL A 7 33.94 7.84 11.18
N GLY A 8 34.64 7.91 10.05
CA GLY A 8 34.09 7.53 8.76
C GLY A 8 34.05 6.01 8.64
N PHE A 9 32.91 5.47 8.23
CA PHE A 9 32.76 4.06 7.88
C PHE A 9 33.41 3.80 6.52
N THR A 10 34.63 3.25 6.52
CA THR A 10 35.26 2.62 5.35
C THR A 10 34.90 1.14 5.34
N THR A 11 34.07 0.73 4.38
CA THR A 11 33.80 -0.65 4.02
C THR A 11 35.09 -1.28 3.48
N THR A 12 35.76 -2.09 4.30
CA THR A 12 36.89 -2.91 3.87
C THR A 12 36.37 -4.22 3.28
N LEU A 13 36.51 -4.35 1.96
CA LEU A 13 36.42 -5.61 1.22
C LEU A 13 37.37 -6.63 1.88
N THR A 14 36.81 -7.66 2.52
CA THR A 14 37.61 -8.81 2.98
C THR A 14 37.47 -9.92 1.94
N THR A 15 38.48 -10.03 1.09
CA THR A 15 38.70 -11.15 0.18
C THR A 15 39.10 -12.38 0.99
N ILE A 16 38.25 -13.41 1.04
CA ILE A 16 38.62 -14.72 1.60
C ILE A 16 39.36 -15.48 0.50
N ALA A 17 40.69 -15.38 0.51
CA ALA A 17 41.58 -16.29 -0.21
C ALA A 17 41.85 -17.52 0.68
N ALA A 18 41.33 -18.69 0.29
CA ALA A 18 41.68 -19.95 0.92
C ALA A 18 43.02 -20.45 0.35
N ALA A 19 44.07 -20.41 1.17
CA ALA A 19 45.37 -20.97 0.85
C ALA A 19 45.63 -22.28 1.64
N CYS A 20 46.14 -23.26 0.90
CA CYS A 20 46.47 -24.62 1.30
C CYS A 20 47.48 -24.72 2.46
N MET A 21 47.36 -25.79 3.26
CA MET A 21 48.50 -26.38 3.98
C MET A 21 48.64 -27.86 3.67
N LEU A 22 49.88 -28.23 3.35
CA LEU A 22 50.37 -29.52 2.89
C LEU A 22 51.10 -30.21 4.05
N ALA A 23 50.88 -31.52 4.27
CA ALA A 23 51.88 -32.43 4.83
C ALA A 23 51.44 -33.91 4.69
N GLY A 24 52.27 -34.74 4.06
CA GLY A 24 52.15 -36.21 4.08
C GLY A 24 52.88 -36.90 2.94
N CYS A 25 54.02 -37.53 3.25
CA CYS A 25 55.03 -38.10 2.35
C CYS A 25 54.60 -39.26 1.44
N GLY A 26 55.27 -39.36 0.28
CA GLY A 26 55.97 -40.59 -0.14
C GLY A 26 55.26 -41.50 -1.14
N GLY A 27 55.86 -41.69 -2.32
CA GLY A 27 55.58 -42.82 -3.20
C GLY A 27 55.64 -42.47 -4.68
N SER A 28 56.83 -42.59 -5.27
CA SER A 28 57.00 -42.63 -6.72
C SER A 28 56.46 -43.96 -7.24
N ASP A 29 55.43 -43.94 -8.09
CA ASP A 29 55.19 -44.99 -9.08
C ASP A 29 54.39 -44.42 -10.26
N SER A 30 55.00 -44.47 -11.43
CA SER A 30 54.42 -44.08 -12.72
C SER A 30 53.45 -45.17 -13.18
N GLY A 31 52.17 -44.99 -12.84
CA GLY A 31 51.06 -45.76 -13.39
C GLY A 31 49.99 -44.81 -13.93
N THR A 32 49.68 -44.91 -15.22
CA THR A 32 48.51 -44.25 -15.83
C THR A 32 47.23 -44.84 -15.25
N SER A 33 46.79 -44.28 -14.11
CA SER A 33 45.46 -44.56 -13.57
C SER A 33 44.44 -43.75 -14.36
N THR A 34 43.61 -44.45 -15.14
CA THR A 34 42.32 -43.92 -15.57
C THR A 34 41.50 -43.64 -14.31
N SER A 35 41.34 -42.37 -13.96
CA SER A 35 40.43 -41.95 -12.90
C SER A 35 39.04 -42.45 -13.24
N ALA A 36 38.45 -43.27 -12.35
CA ALA A 36 37.04 -43.58 -12.42
C ALA A 36 36.26 -42.26 -12.47
N PRO A 37 35.17 -42.15 -13.27
CA PRO A 37 34.33 -40.97 -13.24
C PRO A 37 33.93 -40.70 -11.78
N GLY A 38 34.17 -39.48 -11.29
CA GLY A 38 33.78 -39.07 -9.95
C GLY A 38 32.30 -39.41 -9.72
N ALA A 39 31.95 -39.85 -8.51
CA ALA A 39 30.59 -40.25 -8.19
C ALA A 39 29.60 -39.13 -8.56
N GLN A 40 28.72 -39.37 -9.53
CA GLN A 40 27.71 -38.41 -9.95
C GLN A 40 26.50 -38.48 -9.02
N VAL A 41 26.00 -37.31 -8.64
CA VAL A 41 24.81 -37.12 -7.83
C VAL A 41 23.64 -36.78 -8.75
N LYS A 42 22.51 -37.47 -8.57
CA LYS A 42 21.25 -37.14 -9.25
C LYS A 42 20.39 -36.28 -8.33
N ILE A 43 19.95 -35.14 -8.82
CA ILE A 43 19.01 -34.26 -8.12
C ILE A 43 17.73 -34.19 -8.94
N SER A 44 16.62 -34.63 -8.36
CA SER A 44 15.31 -34.62 -9.00
C SER A 44 14.37 -33.69 -8.26
N GLY A 45 13.54 -32.97 -9.00
CA GLY A 45 12.67 -31.97 -8.43
C GLY A 45 11.56 -31.50 -9.37
N VAL A 46 10.82 -30.50 -8.90
CA VAL A 46 9.77 -29.80 -9.64
C VAL A 46 9.95 -28.29 -9.55
N VAL A 47 9.45 -27.58 -10.56
CA VAL A 47 9.28 -26.12 -10.52
C VAL A 47 7.79 -25.82 -10.34
N ASN A 48 7.39 -25.35 -9.16
CA ASN A 48 6.00 -25.00 -8.87
C ASN A 48 5.61 -23.66 -9.48
N SER A 49 4.32 -23.50 -9.74
CA SER A 49 3.71 -22.25 -10.20
C SER A 49 2.42 -21.95 -9.47
N THR A 50 1.98 -20.70 -9.56
CA THR A 50 0.62 -20.28 -9.25
C THR A 50 -0.04 -19.69 -10.49
N ALA A 51 -1.36 -19.81 -10.60
CA ALA A 51 -2.14 -19.13 -11.64
C ALA A 51 -3.29 -18.35 -11.01
N TYR A 52 -3.33 -17.05 -11.29
CA TYR A 52 -4.44 -16.18 -10.97
C TYR A 52 -5.48 -16.17 -12.09
N THR A 53 -6.76 -16.32 -11.72
CA THR A 53 -7.89 -16.16 -12.62
C THR A 53 -8.64 -14.86 -12.30
N PRO A 54 -8.64 -13.85 -13.19
CA PRO A 54 -9.36 -12.61 -12.98
C PRO A 54 -10.88 -12.76 -12.87
N GLY A 55 -11.52 -11.78 -12.22
CA GLY A 55 -12.98 -11.63 -12.21
C GLY A 55 -13.72 -12.41 -11.13
N SER A 56 -13.05 -12.78 -10.04
CA SER A 56 -13.69 -13.39 -8.87
C SER A 56 -14.66 -12.42 -8.20
N THR A 57 -15.85 -12.89 -7.82
CA THR A 57 -16.80 -12.11 -7.00
C THR A 57 -16.46 -12.12 -5.51
N ALA A 58 -15.40 -12.85 -5.13
CA ALA A 58 -14.93 -13.00 -3.77
C ALA A 58 -13.40 -12.78 -3.72
N ASN A 59 -12.71 -13.48 -2.83
CA ASN A 59 -11.25 -13.51 -2.85
C ASN A 59 -10.70 -13.99 -4.20
N PRO A 60 -9.48 -13.56 -4.59
CA PRO A 60 -8.83 -13.99 -5.82
C PRO A 60 -8.82 -15.52 -5.96
N THR A 61 -9.20 -16.00 -7.14
CA THR A 61 -9.14 -17.42 -7.48
C THR A 61 -7.73 -17.76 -7.92
N LEU A 62 -7.04 -18.56 -7.10
CA LEU A 62 -5.66 -18.98 -7.34
C LEU A 62 -5.57 -20.51 -7.41
N ALA A 63 -4.80 -21.02 -8.37
CA ALA A 63 -4.52 -22.44 -8.53
C ALA A 63 -3.01 -22.71 -8.44
N ALA A 64 -2.65 -23.84 -7.85
CA ALA A 64 -1.28 -24.35 -7.86
C ALA A 64 -1.03 -25.18 -9.12
N GLY A 65 0.19 -25.12 -9.65
CA GLY A 65 0.63 -25.97 -10.76
C GLY A 65 2.14 -26.10 -10.82
N TYR A 66 2.60 -26.33 -12.04
CA TYR A 66 4.00 -26.51 -12.39
C TYR A 66 4.39 -25.64 -13.59
N ILE A 67 5.69 -25.44 -13.76
CA ILE A 67 6.25 -24.84 -14.98
C ILE A 67 6.83 -25.92 -15.89
N LYS A 68 6.22 -26.10 -17.06
CA LYS A 68 6.74 -26.92 -18.16
C LYS A 68 7.67 -26.07 -19.03
N GLY A 69 8.84 -26.59 -19.37
CA GLY A 69 9.78 -25.90 -20.26
C GLY A 69 10.70 -24.88 -19.57
N ALA A 70 10.79 -24.88 -18.24
CA ALA A 70 11.79 -24.08 -17.53
C ALA A 70 13.18 -24.71 -17.68
N THR A 71 14.22 -23.88 -17.76
CA THR A 71 15.62 -24.32 -17.76
C THR A 71 16.12 -24.35 -16.31
N VAL A 72 16.63 -25.49 -15.87
CA VAL A 72 17.07 -25.72 -14.49
C VAL A 72 18.54 -26.14 -14.49
N CYS A 73 19.36 -25.55 -13.62
CA CYS A 73 20.79 -25.81 -13.52
C CYS A 73 21.29 -25.64 -12.07
N VAL A 74 22.53 -26.07 -11.82
CA VAL A 74 23.22 -25.79 -10.55
C VAL A 74 24.04 -24.52 -10.71
N ASP A 75 23.53 -23.41 -10.16
CA ASP A 75 24.10 -22.06 -10.23
C ASP A 75 25.33 -21.94 -9.32
N SER A 76 26.48 -22.42 -9.81
CA SER A 76 27.66 -22.60 -8.95
C SER A 76 28.40 -21.28 -8.68
N ASN A 77 28.19 -20.28 -9.54
CA ASN A 77 28.81 -18.96 -9.44
C ASN A 77 27.84 -17.91 -8.83
N ASN A 78 26.58 -18.27 -8.54
CA ASN A 78 25.54 -17.41 -7.98
C ASN A 78 25.23 -16.18 -8.84
N ASP A 79 25.35 -16.29 -10.16
CA ASP A 79 25.05 -15.18 -11.07
C ASP A 79 23.62 -15.21 -11.64
N GLY A 80 22.86 -16.27 -11.35
CA GLY A 80 21.47 -16.39 -11.77
C GLY A 80 21.29 -16.76 -13.24
N ILE A 81 22.32 -17.23 -13.94
CA ILE A 81 22.28 -17.56 -15.37
C ILE A 81 22.64 -19.03 -15.56
N CYS A 82 21.76 -19.81 -16.20
CA CYS A 82 22.09 -21.19 -16.55
C CYS A 82 23.06 -21.25 -17.74
N GLU A 83 24.36 -21.45 -17.50
CA GLU A 83 25.32 -21.59 -18.59
C GLU A 83 25.51 -23.04 -19.03
N ALA A 84 26.07 -23.23 -20.23
CA ALA A 84 26.34 -24.56 -20.77
C ALA A 84 27.24 -25.41 -19.84
N SER A 85 28.15 -24.79 -19.09
CA SER A 85 29.02 -25.45 -18.10
C SER A 85 28.25 -26.05 -16.93
N GLU A 86 27.05 -25.56 -16.64
CA GLU A 86 26.21 -25.99 -15.52
C GLU A 86 25.28 -27.16 -15.90
N ASN A 87 25.39 -27.64 -17.14
CA ASN A 87 24.62 -28.76 -17.70
C ASN A 87 23.10 -28.59 -17.46
N PRO A 88 22.50 -27.49 -17.94
CA PRO A 88 21.09 -27.21 -17.72
C PRO A 88 20.20 -28.30 -18.32
N VAL A 89 19.06 -28.53 -17.67
CA VAL A 89 18.00 -29.44 -18.13
C VAL A 89 16.69 -28.69 -18.23
N THR A 90 15.80 -29.15 -19.10
CA THR A 90 14.47 -28.55 -19.26
C THR A 90 13.42 -29.36 -18.48
N THR A 91 12.50 -28.68 -17.81
CA THR A 91 11.40 -29.35 -17.11
C THR A 91 10.43 -30.03 -18.08
N ASP A 92 9.92 -31.20 -17.69
CA ASP A 92 8.97 -31.99 -18.49
C ASP A 92 7.53 -31.42 -18.45
N ALA A 93 6.58 -32.16 -19.02
CA ALA A 93 5.16 -31.77 -19.04
C ALA A 93 4.51 -31.60 -17.66
N ASN A 94 5.11 -32.17 -16.61
CA ASN A 94 4.68 -32.08 -15.23
C ASN A 94 5.64 -31.18 -14.40
N GLY A 95 6.46 -30.37 -15.07
CA GLY A 95 7.45 -29.49 -14.46
C GLY A 95 8.58 -30.20 -13.72
N LYS A 96 8.81 -31.50 -13.99
CA LYS A 96 9.87 -32.26 -13.36
C LYS A 96 11.20 -32.06 -14.05
N PHE A 97 12.28 -32.03 -13.28
CA PHE A 97 13.65 -32.03 -13.78
C PHE A 97 14.49 -33.12 -13.11
N THR A 98 15.61 -33.49 -13.74
CA THR A 98 16.64 -34.34 -13.13
C THR A 98 18.02 -33.90 -13.60
N LEU A 99 18.81 -33.36 -12.68
CA LEU A 99 20.19 -32.96 -12.89
C LEU A 99 21.14 -34.11 -12.57
N THR A 100 22.24 -34.23 -13.32
CA THR A 100 23.33 -35.17 -13.03
C THR A 100 24.61 -34.36 -12.89
N VAL A 101 25.10 -34.22 -11.65
CA VAL A 101 26.18 -33.29 -11.29
C VAL A 101 27.25 -33.96 -10.44
N SER A 102 28.43 -33.36 -10.31
CA SER A 102 29.54 -33.89 -9.51
C SER A 102 29.33 -33.71 -7.99
N ALA A 103 28.57 -32.69 -7.59
CA ALA A 103 28.21 -32.41 -6.21
C ALA A 103 26.88 -31.65 -6.16
N VAL A 104 26.23 -31.69 -5.00
CA VAL A 104 25.02 -30.89 -4.74
C VAL A 104 25.41 -29.41 -4.67
N GLY A 105 24.62 -28.56 -5.32
CA GLY A 105 24.80 -27.11 -5.31
C GLY A 105 23.44 -26.38 -5.19
N PRO A 106 23.45 -25.04 -5.07
CA PRO A 106 22.24 -24.25 -5.23
C PRO A 106 21.66 -24.43 -6.64
N ILE A 107 20.35 -24.34 -6.76
CA ILE A 107 19.65 -24.56 -8.04
C ILE A 107 18.88 -23.30 -8.41
N ILE A 108 18.90 -22.94 -9.68
CA ILE A 108 17.98 -21.96 -10.26
C ILE A 108 17.05 -22.62 -11.27
N ALA A 109 15.89 -22.00 -11.47
CA ALA A 109 14.98 -22.25 -12.57
C ALA A 109 14.78 -20.93 -13.33
N ASP A 110 15.31 -20.87 -14.55
CA ASP A 110 15.06 -19.83 -15.54
C ASP A 110 13.78 -20.18 -16.31
N ILE A 111 12.77 -19.34 -16.13
CA ILE A 111 11.41 -19.51 -16.65
C ILE A 111 11.19 -18.48 -17.76
N SER A 112 11.66 -18.78 -18.97
CA SER A 112 11.43 -17.94 -20.13
C SER A 112 9.94 -17.82 -20.51
N SER A 113 9.57 -16.79 -21.28
CA SER A 113 8.21 -16.61 -21.83
C SER A 113 7.71 -17.73 -22.75
N SER A 114 8.58 -18.67 -23.14
CA SER A 114 8.20 -19.88 -23.87
C SER A 114 7.73 -21.02 -22.97
N ALA A 115 8.00 -20.94 -21.66
CA ALA A 115 7.54 -21.92 -20.68
C ALA A 115 6.02 -21.83 -20.48
N THR A 116 5.39 -22.95 -20.11
CA THR A 116 3.95 -23.04 -19.88
C THR A 116 3.67 -23.25 -18.39
N ASN A 117 2.78 -22.43 -17.84
CA ASN A 117 2.21 -22.63 -16.52
C ASN A 117 1.06 -23.65 -16.60
N THR A 118 1.23 -24.83 -16.01
CA THR A 118 0.24 -25.91 -16.12
C THR A 118 -1.06 -25.62 -15.36
N ALA A 119 -1.06 -24.70 -14.40
CA ALA A 119 -2.28 -24.30 -13.67
C ALA A 119 -3.23 -23.46 -14.53
N SER A 120 -2.70 -22.60 -15.41
CA SER A 120 -3.50 -21.83 -16.37
C SER A 120 -3.59 -22.49 -17.74
N GLY A 121 -2.67 -23.39 -18.06
CA GLY A 121 -2.48 -23.93 -19.41
C GLY A 121 -1.90 -22.94 -20.42
N ALA A 122 -1.49 -21.75 -19.96
CA ALA A 122 -0.99 -20.67 -20.80
C ALA A 122 0.54 -20.54 -20.70
N ALA A 123 1.14 -19.91 -21.71
CA ALA A 123 2.53 -19.46 -21.62
C ALA A 123 2.69 -18.46 -20.46
N VAL A 124 3.84 -18.48 -19.80
CA VAL A 124 4.16 -17.47 -18.79
C VAL A 124 4.30 -16.10 -19.46
N THR A 125 3.75 -15.06 -18.82
CA THR A 125 3.62 -13.73 -19.44
C THR A 125 4.89 -12.90 -19.35
N ALA A 126 5.85 -13.30 -18.52
CA ALA A 126 7.12 -12.61 -18.31
C ALA A 126 8.20 -13.63 -17.90
N HIS A 127 9.46 -13.26 -18.13
CA HIS A 127 10.62 -14.02 -17.68
C HIS A 127 10.74 -13.95 -16.15
N GLU A 128 11.02 -15.09 -15.52
CA GLU A 128 11.17 -15.21 -14.06
C GLU A 128 12.33 -16.16 -13.73
N ILE A 129 13.13 -15.80 -12.73
CA ILE A 129 14.21 -16.65 -12.22
C ILE A 129 13.94 -16.95 -10.75
N LEU A 130 13.75 -18.24 -10.45
CA LEU A 130 13.55 -18.75 -9.10
C LEU A 130 14.76 -19.55 -8.64
N ARG A 131 14.97 -19.66 -7.33
CA ARG A 131 16.11 -20.40 -6.78
C ARG A 131 15.80 -21.20 -5.53
N ALA A 132 16.61 -22.21 -5.28
CA ALA A 132 16.68 -22.98 -4.05
C ALA A 132 18.13 -23.04 -3.58
N SER A 133 18.36 -22.76 -2.30
CA SER A 133 19.70 -22.70 -1.72
C SER A 133 20.33 -24.09 -1.61
N LEU A 134 21.66 -24.18 -1.53
CA LEU A 134 22.36 -25.44 -1.27
C LEU A 134 21.80 -26.18 -0.04
N ALA A 135 21.48 -25.44 1.03
CA ALA A 135 20.93 -26.01 2.26
C ALA A 135 19.54 -26.64 2.02
N GLN A 136 18.68 -25.97 1.26
CA GLN A 136 17.39 -26.53 0.85
C GLN A 136 17.56 -27.77 -0.03
N VAL A 137 18.39 -27.68 -1.06
CA VAL A 137 18.61 -28.79 -2.01
C VAL A 137 19.14 -30.01 -1.25
N THR A 138 20.09 -29.82 -0.33
CA THR A 138 20.63 -30.89 0.52
C THR A 138 19.53 -31.55 1.38
N GLU A 139 18.68 -30.74 2.03
CA GLU A 139 17.58 -31.24 2.87
C GLU A 139 16.54 -32.02 2.03
N GLN A 140 16.10 -31.44 0.92
CA GLN A 140 15.01 -31.98 0.11
C GLN A 140 15.43 -33.14 -0.78
N GLN A 141 16.70 -33.18 -1.22
CA GLN A 141 17.23 -34.33 -1.92
C GLN A 141 17.23 -35.57 -1.02
N ALA A 142 17.53 -35.43 0.28
CA ALA A 142 17.41 -36.54 1.24
C ALA A 142 15.96 -37.04 1.38
N ALA A 143 14.98 -36.16 1.15
CA ALA A 143 13.55 -36.49 1.12
C ALA A 143 13.05 -36.97 -0.27
N GLY A 144 13.89 -36.93 -1.30
CA GLY A 144 13.61 -37.45 -2.65
C GLY A 144 12.94 -36.50 -3.64
N LEU A 145 12.68 -35.24 -3.26
CA LEU A 145 12.07 -34.24 -4.15
C LEU A 145 12.48 -32.82 -3.79
N VAL A 146 13.23 -32.16 -4.66
CA VAL A 146 13.55 -30.73 -4.56
C VAL A 146 12.43 -29.89 -5.18
N VAL A 147 12.01 -28.83 -4.49
CA VAL A 147 10.97 -27.91 -4.96
C VAL A 147 11.56 -26.52 -5.18
N VAL A 148 11.54 -26.04 -6.43
CA VAL A 148 11.87 -24.65 -6.77
C VAL A 148 10.56 -23.88 -6.92
N SER A 149 10.41 -22.77 -6.18
CA SER A 149 9.19 -21.97 -6.14
C SER A 149 9.50 -20.53 -5.70
N PRO A 150 8.54 -19.59 -5.79
CA PRO A 150 8.70 -18.27 -5.18
C PRO A 150 9.01 -18.34 -3.68
N MET A 151 8.51 -19.37 -2.97
CA MET A 151 8.78 -19.59 -1.56
C MET A 151 10.24 -19.96 -1.29
N SER A 152 10.87 -20.77 -2.15
CA SER A 152 12.29 -21.14 -2.00
C SER A 152 13.21 -19.95 -2.23
N SER A 153 12.88 -19.11 -3.22
CA SER A 153 13.59 -17.85 -3.46
C SER A 153 13.48 -16.91 -2.26
N GLU A 154 12.31 -16.83 -1.62
CA GLU A 154 12.09 -15.95 -0.47
C GLU A 154 12.87 -16.41 0.76
N VAL A 155 12.91 -17.71 1.05
CA VAL A 155 13.76 -18.22 2.15
C VAL A 155 15.22 -17.85 1.92
N GLN A 156 15.74 -18.03 0.70
CA GLN A 156 17.14 -17.71 0.43
C GLN A 156 17.40 -16.19 0.46
N ARG A 157 16.48 -15.37 -0.07
CA ARG A 157 16.57 -13.91 0.01
C ARG A 157 16.59 -13.44 1.47
N MET A 158 15.73 -14.01 2.32
CA MET A 158 15.68 -13.69 3.75
C MET A 158 16.96 -14.09 4.48
N VAL A 159 17.60 -15.22 4.12
CA VAL A 159 18.89 -15.64 4.68
C VAL A 159 19.95 -14.58 4.42
N GLU A 160 20.00 -14.05 3.20
CA GLU A 160 20.95 -13.02 2.77
C GLU A 160 20.66 -11.66 3.43
N ASP A 161 19.38 -11.26 3.49
CA ASP A 161 18.93 -9.99 4.07
C ASP A 161 19.12 -9.94 5.60
N ASN A 162 18.87 -11.06 6.28
CA ASN A 162 18.97 -11.13 7.73
C ASN A 162 20.35 -11.60 8.22
N ASN A 163 21.19 -12.12 7.32
CA ASN A 163 22.44 -12.80 7.68
C ASN A 163 22.22 -13.93 8.71
N THR A 164 21.26 -14.82 8.41
CA THR A 164 20.80 -15.91 9.30
C THR A 164 20.96 -17.28 8.63
N SER A 165 20.36 -18.33 9.19
CA SER A 165 20.42 -19.69 8.63
C SER A 165 19.17 -20.04 7.83
N TYR A 166 19.32 -20.95 6.87
CA TYR A 166 18.20 -21.55 6.11
C TYR A 166 17.09 -22.09 7.03
N GLN A 167 17.45 -22.77 8.12
CA GLN A 167 16.46 -23.34 9.04
C GLN A 167 15.67 -22.26 9.79
N THR A 168 16.34 -21.15 10.13
CA THR A 168 15.70 -19.98 10.73
C THR A 168 14.68 -19.36 9.77
N GLU A 169 15.09 -19.08 8.53
CA GLU A 169 14.22 -18.35 7.60
C GLU A 169 13.11 -19.22 7.00
N LYS A 170 13.34 -20.53 6.86
CA LYS A 170 12.29 -21.49 6.57
C LYS A 170 11.20 -21.48 7.65
N ALA A 171 11.59 -21.46 8.93
CA ALA A 171 10.64 -21.38 10.04
C ALA A 171 9.93 -20.01 10.08
N ASN A 172 10.64 -18.92 9.82
CA ASN A 172 10.07 -17.57 9.76
C ASN A 172 9.03 -17.44 8.65
N LEU A 173 9.34 -17.90 7.42
CA LEU A 173 8.40 -17.88 6.31
C LEU A 173 7.18 -18.77 6.58
N ALA A 174 7.37 -19.95 7.17
CA ALA A 174 6.27 -20.82 7.57
C ALA A 174 5.31 -20.11 8.55
N SER A 175 5.87 -19.46 9.57
CA SER A 175 5.12 -18.66 10.54
C SER A 175 4.44 -17.45 9.89
N ARG A 176 5.09 -16.75 8.95
CA ARG A 176 4.50 -15.64 8.21
C ARG A 176 3.26 -16.06 7.42
N VAL A 177 3.31 -17.21 6.76
CA VAL A 177 2.22 -17.73 5.93
C VAL A 177 1.12 -18.38 6.76
N GLY A 178 1.47 -18.96 7.92
CA GLY A 178 0.53 -19.72 8.75
C GLY A 178 0.44 -21.19 8.32
N VAL A 179 1.55 -21.76 7.84
CA VAL A 179 1.69 -23.18 7.49
C VAL A 179 2.87 -23.81 8.24
N THR A 180 3.01 -25.13 8.19
CA THR A 180 4.17 -25.81 8.80
C THR A 180 5.45 -25.62 7.97
N ALA A 181 6.62 -25.77 8.59
CA ALA A 181 7.90 -25.70 7.89
C ALA A 181 8.06 -26.75 6.78
N ALA A 182 7.39 -27.91 6.89
CA ALA A 182 7.37 -28.91 5.82
C ALA A 182 6.51 -28.46 4.63
N GLN A 183 5.39 -27.78 4.90
CA GLN A 183 4.47 -27.30 3.87
C GLN A 183 5.00 -26.07 3.12
N VAL A 184 5.74 -25.18 3.78
CA VAL A 184 6.14 -23.88 3.20
C VAL A 184 7.07 -24.01 1.99
N LEU A 185 7.89 -25.06 1.92
CA LEU A 185 8.76 -25.39 0.79
C LEU A 185 8.34 -26.69 0.08
N GLY A 186 7.14 -27.18 0.37
CA GLY A 186 6.59 -28.39 -0.26
C GLY A 186 5.97 -28.10 -1.62
N ASP A 187 5.62 -29.17 -2.35
CA ASP A 187 4.92 -29.05 -3.62
C ASP A 187 3.49 -28.51 -3.40
N LEU A 188 3.23 -27.30 -3.90
CA LEU A 188 1.97 -26.57 -3.73
C LEU A 188 0.75 -27.35 -4.25
N THR A 189 0.94 -28.24 -5.23
CA THR A 189 -0.14 -29.05 -5.82
C THR A 189 -0.59 -30.19 -4.90
N THR A 190 0.25 -30.57 -3.93
CA THR A 190 -0.03 -31.66 -2.98
C THR A 190 -0.68 -31.17 -1.69
N LEU A 191 -0.62 -29.85 -1.43
CA LEU A 191 -1.33 -29.23 -0.32
C LEU A 191 -2.84 -29.25 -0.57
N THR A 192 -3.63 -29.20 0.50
CA THR A 192 -5.10 -29.12 0.41
C THR A 192 -5.68 -28.15 1.45
N GLY A 193 -6.92 -27.71 1.23
CA GLY A 193 -7.64 -26.84 2.17
C GLY A 193 -6.92 -25.53 2.49
N THR A 194 -7.02 -25.07 3.73
CA THR A 194 -6.45 -23.80 4.20
C THR A 194 -4.95 -23.68 3.97
N ALA A 195 -4.19 -24.78 4.14
CA ALA A 195 -2.75 -24.75 3.92
C ALA A 195 -2.40 -24.44 2.46
N GLN A 196 -3.14 -25.02 1.50
CA GLN A 196 -2.95 -24.70 0.08
C GLN A 196 -3.35 -23.26 -0.21
N THR A 197 -4.51 -22.80 0.28
CA THR A 197 -4.97 -21.42 0.07
C THR A 197 -3.94 -20.40 0.57
N LEU A 198 -3.39 -20.58 1.76
CA LEU A 198 -2.39 -19.68 2.34
C LEU A 198 -1.07 -19.71 1.55
N ALA A 199 -0.54 -20.89 1.24
CA ALA A 199 0.72 -21.04 0.51
C ALA A 199 0.64 -20.50 -0.92
N VAL A 200 -0.45 -20.79 -1.64
CA VAL A 200 -0.68 -20.29 -3.00
C VAL A 200 -0.90 -18.77 -3.02
N THR A 201 -1.56 -18.22 -2.01
CA THR A 201 -1.74 -16.76 -1.89
C THR A 201 -0.39 -16.05 -1.73
N GLU A 202 0.48 -16.53 -0.82
CA GLU A 202 1.81 -15.95 -0.64
C GLU A 202 2.68 -16.17 -1.87
N ALA A 203 2.68 -17.37 -2.46
CA ALA A 203 3.46 -17.67 -3.65
C ALA A 203 3.07 -16.77 -4.83
N ASN A 204 1.79 -16.46 -5.04
CA ASN A 204 1.34 -15.53 -6.07
C ASN A 204 1.87 -14.09 -5.82
N ALA A 205 1.81 -13.60 -4.58
CA ALA A 205 2.35 -12.29 -4.22
C ALA A 205 3.88 -12.22 -4.43
N LEU A 206 4.60 -13.29 -4.12
CA LEU A 206 6.04 -13.42 -4.36
C LEU A 206 6.36 -13.52 -5.85
N ASN A 207 5.57 -14.23 -6.66
CA ASN A 207 5.77 -14.37 -8.10
C ASN A 207 5.79 -12.99 -8.78
N ASN A 208 4.88 -12.08 -8.40
CA ASN A 208 4.86 -10.71 -8.92
C ASN A 208 6.16 -9.93 -8.63
N ARG A 209 6.82 -10.24 -7.51
CA ARG A 209 8.09 -9.62 -7.12
C ARG A 209 9.28 -10.26 -7.80
N TYR A 210 9.30 -11.58 -7.96
CA TYR A 210 10.41 -12.25 -8.64
C TYR A 210 10.41 -12.02 -10.14
N VAL A 211 9.24 -11.91 -10.78
CA VAL A 211 9.14 -11.38 -12.15
C VAL A 211 9.74 -9.98 -12.25
N TYR A 212 9.46 -9.10 -11.27
CA TYR A 212 10.04 -7.77 -11.23
C TYR A 212 11.56 -7.79 -10.99
N ALA A 213 12.04 -8.59 -10.04
CA ALA A 213 13.46 -8.79 -9.80
C ALA A 213 14.20 -9.25 -11.06
N THR A 214 13.67 -10.25 -11.76
CA THR A 214 14.23 -10.75 -13.02
C THR A 214 14.25 -9.68 -14.08
N LYS A 215 13.18 -8.89 -14.23
CA LYS A 215 13.16 -7.74 -15.15
C LYS A 215 14.30 -6.75 -14.86
N LYS A 216 14.51 -6.37 -13.58
CA LYS A 216 15.60 -5.45 -13.21
C LYS A 216 16.97 -6.02 -13.57
N PHE A 217 17.16 -7.32 -13.32
CA PHE A 217 18.39 -8.04 -13.61
C PHE A 217 18.67 -8.13 -15.11
N ASP A 218 17.68 -8.55 -15.90
CA ASP A 218 17.77 -8.65 -17.37
C ASP A 218 18.14 -7.31 -18.01
N ASN A 219 17.51 -6.23 -17.52
CA ASN A 219 17.74 -4.87 -17.99
C ASN A 219 19.04 -4.25 -17.47
N LYS A 220 19.74 -4.92 -16.53
CA LYS A 220 20.94 -4.40 -15.85
C LYS A 220 20.70 -3.02 -15.24
N GLU A 221 19.54 -2.85 -14.60
CA GLU A 221 19.14 -1.60 -13.97
C GLU A 221 20.14 -1.18 -12.88
N LEU A 222 20.20 0.11 -12.58
CA LEU A 222 21.10 0.62 -11.55
C LEU A 222 20.50 0.40 -10.15
N TYR A 223 21.35 0.07 -9.17
CA TYR A 223 20.96 -0.17 -7.77
C TYR A 223 21.69 0.76 -6.78
N PRO A 224 20.99 1.30 -5.75
CA PRO A 224 19.54 1.22 -5.53
C PRO A 224 18.75 2.03 -6.58
N ASP A 225 17.41 1.95 -6.55
CA ASP A 225 16.56 2.80 -7.38
C ASP A 225 16.88 4.29 -7.15
N ALA A 226 16.67 5.13 -8.16
CA ALA A 226 17.08 6.55 -8.14
C ALA A 226 16.58 7.31 -6.92
N LEU A 227 15.27 7.20 -6.64
CA LEU A 227 14.63 7.87 -5.50
C LEU A 227 14.95 7.24 -4.15
N ALA A 228 15.67 6.12 -4.10
CA ALA A 228 16.14 5.49 -2.87
C ALA A 228 17.59 5.89 -2.51
N VAL A 229 18.25 6.70 -3.34
CA VAL A 229 19.63 7.14 -3.09
C VAL A 229 19.63 8.16 -1.95
N PRO A 230 20.42 7.94 -0.88
CA PRO A 230 20.56 8.93 0.18
C PRO A 230 21.10 10.26 -0.35
N GLY A 231 20.41 11.34 -0.02
CA GLY A 231 20.73 12.67 -0.49
C GLY A 231 20.05 13.07 -1.80
N GLY A 232 19.02 12.34 -2.24
CA GLY A 232 18.16 12.71 -3.37
C GLY A 232 18.52 12.04 -4.70
N ASP A 233 17.71 12.32 -5.71
CA ASP A 233 17.76 11.66 -7.02
C ASP A 233 19.01 12.08 -7.83
N PRO A 234 19.99 11.16 -8.06
CA PRO A 234 21.18 11.48 -8.83
C PRO A 234 20.90 11.77 -10.32
N GLU A 235 19.75 11.39 -10.86
CA GLU A 235 19.39 11.62 -12.26
C GLU A 235 19.12 13.11 -12.57
N LEU A 236 18.87 13.91 -11.53
CA LEU A 236 18.63 15.36 -11.66
C LEU A 236 19.89 16.16 -12.01
N ALA A 237 21.08 15.59 -11.85
CA ALA A 237 22.36 16.26 -12.11
C ALA A 237 22.46 16.85 -13.54
N SER A 238 21.74 16.27 -14.49
CA SER A 238 21.74 16.65 -15.90
C SER A 238 20.53 17.50 -16.33
N LEU A 239 19.60 17.81 -15.41
CA LEU A 239 18.33 18.46 -15.69
C LEU A 239 18.28 19.88 -15.11
N ALA A 240 17.47 20.75 -15.72
CA ALA A 240 17.25 22.10 -15.24
C ALA A 240 16.23 22.10 -14.08
N VAL A 241 16.70 21.82 -12.86
CA VAL A 241 15.94 21.92 -11.61
C VAL A 241 16.47 23.06 -10.73
N SER A 242 15.67 23.52 -9.77
CA SER A 242 16.04 24.65 -8.90
C SER A 242 17.28 24.35 -8.07
N SER A 243 18.28 25.23 -8.11
CA SER A 243 19.51 25.07 -7.32
C SER A 243 19.30 25.20 -5.81
N ALA A 244 18.15 25.71 -5.36
CA ALA A 244 17.82 25.88 -3.95
C ALA A 244 17.43 24.56 -3.26
N THR A 245 16.93 23.59 -4.02
CA THR A 245 16.41 22.30 -3.52
C THR A 245 17.15 21.09 -4.09
N ASN A 246 17.94 21.30 -5.15
CA ASN A 246 18.71 20.26 -5.80
C ASN A 246 19.88 19.80 -4.92
N THR A 247 19.67 18.72 -4.18
CA THR A 247 20.74 17.93 -3.57
C THR A 247 21.35 17.04 -4.65
N VAL A 248 22.18 17.60 -5.55
CA VAL A 248 22.86 16.79 -6.57
C VAL A 248 23.85 15.86 -5.88
N THR A 249 23.39 14.65 -5.57
CA THR A 249 24.25 13.59 -5.09
C THR A 249 25.01 13.00 -6.28
N THR A 250 26.25 12.58 -6.05
CA THR A 250 27.01 11.91 -7.12
C THR A 250 26.36 10.56 -7.41
N ASP A 251 26.07 10.27 -8.67
CA ASP A 251 25.55 8.95 -9.05
C ASP A 251 26.64 7.89 -8.83
N THR A 252 26.45 7.08 -7.79
CA THR A 252 27.36 5.98 -7.43
C THR A 252 26.74 4.62 -7.73
N ARG A 253 25.51 4.58 -8.25
CA ARG A 253 24.79 3.35 -8.53
C ARG A 253 25.50 2.53 -9.60
N GLN A 254 25.39 1.22 -9.51
CA GLN A 254 26.01 0.28 -10.45
C GLN A 254 24.96 -0.69 -11.01
N PRO A 255 25.21 -1.33 -12.17
CA PRO A 255 24.36 -2.39 -12.67
C PRO A 255 24.09 -3.44 -11.60
N ILE A 256 22.81 -3.76 -11.43
CA ILE A 256 22.32 -4.63 -10.37
C ILE A 256 22.79 -6.07 -10.59
N THR A 257 23.27 -6.70 -9.53
CA THR A 257 23.55 -8.15 -9.52
C THR A 257 22.25 -8.94 -9.34
N PHE A 258 22.27 -10.24 -9.69
CA PHE A 258 21.11 -11.12 -9.48
C PHE A 258 20.59 -11.11 -8.03
N LEU A 259 21.51 -11.21 -7.06
CA LEU A 259 21.16 -11.18 -5.64
C LEU A 259 20.53 -9.83 -5.24
N GLN A 260 21.14 -8.72 -5.67
CA GLN A 260 20.59 -7.38 -5.39
C GLN A 260 19.22 -7.19 -6.03
N ALA A 261 18.97 -7.75 -7.22
CA ALA A 261 17.67 -7.65 -7.88
C ALA A 261 16.56 -8.32 -7.07
N GLN A 262 16.84 -9.49 -6.49
CA GLN A 262 15.91 -10.14 -5.57
C GLN A 262 15.67 -9.32 -4.29
N GLN A 263 16.67 -8.60 -3.78
CA GLN A 263 16.48 -7.70 -2.63
C GLN A 263 15.69 -6.44 -3.00
N ALA A 264 16.01 -5.83 -4.14
CA ALA A 264 15.38 -4.60 -4.63
C ALA A 264 13.86 -4.77 -4.80
N ALA A 265 13.40 -5.93 -5.27
CA ALA A 265 11.97 -6.22 -5.43
C ALA A 265 11.17 -6.22 -4.10
N PHE A 266 11.82 -6.14 -2.94
CA PHE A 266 11.19 -6.07 -1.61
C PHE A 266 11.44 -4.74 -0.90
N ASN A 267 12.13 -3.82 -1.56
CA ASN A 267 12.45 -2.47 -1.08
C ASN A 267 12.44 -1.46 -2.25
N VAL A 268 11.36 -1.49 -3.03
CA VAL A 268 11.18 -0.69 -4.26
C VAL A 268 11.21 0.79 -3.90
N GLU A 269 12.08 1.56 -4.53
CA GLU A 269 12.37 2.95 -4.17
C GLU A 269 12.57 3.17 -2.66
N GLY A 270 13.17 2.21 -1.93
CA GLY A 270 13.40 2.35 -0.49
C GLY A 270 12.16 2.12 0.39
N ILE A 271 11.02 1.74 -0.19
CA ILE A 271 9.81 1.37 0.54
C ILE A 271 9.80 -0.14 0.79
N PRO A 272 9.86 -0.60 2.05
CA PRO A 272 9.87 -2.02 2.35
C PRO A 272 8.51 -2.67 2.06
N ARG A 273 8.53 -3.93 1.62
CA ARG A 273 7.31 -4.76 1.52
C ARG A 273 6.61 -4.87 2.87
N TYR A 274 5.33 -4.50 2.92
CA TYR A 274 4.39 -4.89 3.97
C TYR A 274 3.46 -6.01 3.48
N ASP A 275 2.85 -6.73 4.43
CA ASP A 275 1.83 -7.75 4.15
C ASP A 275 0.42 -7.14 4.11
N SER A 276 0.14 -6.21 5.04
CA SER A 276 -1.12 -5.45 5.09
C SER A 276 -0.92 -4.08 5.72
N VAL A 277 -1.63 -3.08 5.19
CA VAL A 277 -1.78 -1.74 5.77
C VAL A 277 -3.25 -1.50 6.10
N PHE A 278 -3.52 -1.03 7.31
CA PHE A 278 -4.83 -0.55 7.75
C PHE A 278 -4.80 0.97 7.81
N ILE A 279 -5.69 1.63 7.09
CA ILE A 279 -5.74 3.09 6.94
C ILE A 279 -7.01 3.58 7.62
N VAL A 280 -6.88 4.16 8.81
CA VAL A 280 -7.98 4.84 9.50
C VAL A 280 -8.08 6.25 8.92
N MET A 281 -9.17 6.49 8.20
CA MET A 281 -9.47 7.78 7.58
C MET A 281 -10.40 8.57 8.49
N LEU A 282 -9.97 9.76 8.87
CA LEU A 282 -10.73 10.71 9.68
C LEU A 282 -11.01 11.97 8.86
N GLU A 283 -11.85 12.86 9.38
CA GLU A 283 -12.42 13.98 8.62
C GLU A 283 -12.05 15.35 9.17
N ASN A 284 -11.69 16.27 8.27
CA ASN A 284 -11.75 17.73 8.46
C ASN A 284 -11.03 18.25 9.72
N LYS A 285 -9.77 17.85 9.95
CA LYS A 285 -8.96 18.39 11.07
C LYS A 285 -7.55 18.69 10.60
N GLY A 286 -7.19 19.98 10.59
CA GLY A 286 -5.79 20.40 10.44
C GLY A 286 -4.95 20.02 11.65
N THR A 287 -3.63 19.95 11.47
CA THR A 287 -2.65 19.56 12.50
C THR A 287 -2.85 20.32 13.82
N THR A 288 -3.11 21.63 13.78
CA THR A 288 -3.34 22.47 14.97
C THR A 288 -4.60 22.14 15.76
N THR A 289 -5.56 21.43 15.17
CA THR A 289 -6.77 21.00 15.87
C THR A 289 -6.54 19.75 16.73
N ILE A 290 -5.59 18.90 16.31
CA ILE A 290 -5.32 17.61 16.95
C ILE A 290 -4.04 17.65 17.80
N LEU A 291 -2.94 18.17 17.28
CA LEU A 291 -1.65 18.16 17.96
C LEU A 291 -1.71 18.96 19.27
N GLY A 292 -1.39 18.31 20.38
CA GLY A 292 -1.47 18.90 21.73
C GLY A 292 -2.88 19.13 22.26
N SER A 293 -3.93 18.76 21.53
CA SER A 293 -5.31 18.96 21.94
C SER A 293 -5.71 18.05 23.09
N GLN A 294 -6.30 18.63 24.15
CA GLN A 294 -6.90 17.88 25.26
C GLN A 294 -8.14 17.07 24.87
N TYR A 295 -8.68 17.30 23.66
CA TYR A 295 -9.79 16.54 23.10
C TYR A 295 -9.31 15.31 22.30
N ALA A 296 -8.02 15.20 21.99
CA ALA A 296 -7.44 14.07 21.25
C ALA A 296 -6.27 13.39 22.00
N PRO A 297 -6.40 13.04 23.31
CA PRO A 297 -5.29 12.51 24.08
C PRO A 297 -4.74 11.17 23.56
N LYS A 298 -5.55 10.33 22.90
CA LYS A 298 -5.11 9.02 22.40
C LYS A 298 -4.30 9.15 21.12
N ILE A 299 -4.78 9.92 20.14
CA ILE A 299 -4.05 10.24 18.91
C ILE A 299 -2.72 10.92 19.25
N ASN A 300 -2.71 11.86 20.21
CA ASN A 300 -1.47 12.45 20.71
C ASN A 300 -0.53 11.43 21.38
N GLY A 301 -1.09 10.43 22.08
CA GLY A 301 -0.32 9.30 22.58
C GLY A 301 0.34 8.49 21.46
N TYR A 302 -0.36 8.25 20.35
CA TYR A 302 0.18 7.58 19.17
C TYR A 302 1.21 8.43 18.43
N LEU A 303 1.01 9.74 18.29
CA LEU A 303 2.00 10.67 17.75
C LEU A 303 3.32 10.63 18.52
N GLN A 304 3.26 10.55 19.85
CA GLN A 304 4.45 10.51 20.72
C GLN A 304 5.16 9.14 20.74
N ALA A 305 4.42 8.05 20.46
CA ALA A 305 4.93 6.68 20.54
C ALA A 305 5.33 6.10 19.18
N GLY A 306 4.60 6.47 18.12
CA GLY A 306 4.76 5.97 16.76
C GLY A 306 5.76 6.77 15.93
N ASN A 307 5.71 6.53 14.62
CA ASN A 307 6.43 7.32 13.63
C ASN A 307 5.43 8.26 12.94
N GLN A 308 5.90 9.40 12.45
CA GLN A 308 5.03 10.42 11.86
C GLN A 308 5.68 11.13 10.68
N PHE A 309 4.84 11.57 9.74
CA PHE A 309 5.21 12.59 8.76
C PHE A 309 4.66 13.91 9.28
N THR A 310 5.54 14.89 9.50
CA THR A 310 5.14 16.16 10.14
C THR A 310 4.68 17.21 9.15
N SER A 311 4.85 16.97 7.85
CA SER A 311 4.49 17.87 6.74
C SER A 311 3.64 17.12 5.71
N TYR A 312 2.47 16.64 6.13
CA TYR A 312 1.55 15.88 5.28
C TYR A 312 0.34 16.72 4.85
N TYR A 313 0.17 16.92 3.55
CA TYR A 313 -0.79 17.83 2.95
C TYR A 313 -1.99 17.11 2.34
N ALA A 314 -3.16 17.69 2.54
CA ALA A 314 -4.35 17.38 1.77
C ALA A 314 -4.19 17.80 0.30
N THR A 315 -4.92 17.18 -0.61
CA THR A 315 -4.84 17.48 -2.06
C THR A 315 -6.00 18.34 -2.57
N GLY A 316 -7.12 18.40 -1.87
CA GLY A 316 -8.27 19.23 -2.24
C GLY A 316 -9.15 19.61 -1.05
N ASN A 317 -10.27 20.26 -1.37
CA ASN A 317 -11.40 20.55 -0.49
C ASN A 317 -12.64 20.64 -1.39
N PRO A 318 -13.78 20.01 -1.02
CA PRO A 318 -14.07 19.31 0.24
C PRO A 318 -13.55 17.85 0.27
N SER A 319 -14.17 16.96 1.05
CA SER A 319 -13.71 15.59 1.31
C SER A 319 -13.52 14.74 0.05
N GLU A 320 -14.52 14.66 -0.85
CA GLU A 320 -14.50 13.74 -2.02
C GLU A 320 -13.21 13.81 -2.87
N PRO A 321 -12.68 15.00 -3.22
CA PRO A 321 -11.38 15.15 -3.87
C PRO A 321 -10.25 14.37 -3.18
N ASN A 322 -10.16 14.42 -1.85
CA ASN A 322 -9.11 13.77 -1.07
C ASN A 322 -9.24 12.24 -1.06
N TYR A 323 -10.47 11.71 -0.91
CA TYR A 323 -10.69 10.27 -1.02
C TYR A 323 -10.42 9.76 -2.44
N THR A 324 -10.83 10.50 -3.46
CA THR A 324 -10.56 10.17 -4.86
C THR A 324 -9.06 10.17 -5.17
N ALA A 325 -8.33 11.15 -4.62
CA ALA A 325 -6.87 11.21 -4.66
C ALA A 325 -6.23 10.00 -3.98
N LEU A 326 -6.75 9.52 -2.86
CA LEU A 326 -6.26 8.30 -2.21
C LEU A 326 -6.61 7.01 -2.98
N GLY A 327 -7.64 7.04 -3.81
CA GLY A 327 -8.02 5.92 -4.67
C GLY A 327 -7.12 5.72 -5.89
N GLY A 328 -6.55 6.80 -6.42
CA GLY A 328 -5.81 6.74 -7.69
C GLY A 328 -4.76 7.82 -7.93
N ALA A 329 -4.38 8.63 -6.95
CA ALA A 329 -3.41 9.72 -7.08
C ALA A 329 -3.83 10.87 -8.03
N ASP A 330 -5.11 11.21 -8.08
CA ASP A 330 -5.65 12.42 -8.73
C ASP A 330 -7.08 12.66 -8.26
N ASP A 331 -7.54 13.91 -8.24
CA ASP A 331 -8.93 14.27 -7.95
C ASP A 331 -9.78 14.46 -9.22
N TRP A 332 -9.16 14.47 -10.40
CA TRP A 332 -9.83 14.62 -11.69
C TRP A 332 -10.66 15.89 -11.85
N GLY A 333 -10.30 16.97 -11.14
CA GLY A 333 -11.04 18.22 -11.16
C GLY A 333 -12.33 18.20 -10.35
N ILE A 334 -12.52 17.20 -9.49
CA ILE A 334 -13.60 17.19 -8.50
C ILE A 334 -13.31 18.28 -7.47
N THR A 335 -14.30 19.13 -7.19
CA THR A 335 -14.20 20.24 -6.22
C THR A 335 -15.45 20.42 -5.36
N ASP A 336 -16.30 19.40 -5.32
CA ASP A 336 -17.47 19.36 -4.44
C ASP A 336 -17.74 17.91 -3.99
N ASP A 337 -18.74 17.73 -3.14
CA ASP A 337 -19.11 16.47 -2.47
C ASP A 337 -20.38 15.83 -3.08
N SER A 338 -20.66 16.13 -4.35
CA SER A 338 -21.86 15.63 -5.00
C SER A 338 -21.85 14.11 -5.19
N GLN A 339 -23.00 13.55 -5.52
CA GLN A 339 -23.12 12.11 -5.70
C GLN A 339 -22.23 11.62 -6.86
N TRP A 340 -21.68 10.42 -6.74
CA TRP A 340 -20.69 9.88 -7.69
C TRP A 340 -21.16 9.77 -9.16
N ASN A 341 -22.46 9.86 -9.45
CA ASN A 341 -23.01 9.86 -10.81
C ASN A 341 -23.27 11.27 -11.38
N CYS A 342 -22.95 12.32 -10.64
CA CYS A 342 -23.21 13.68 -11.08
C CYS A 342 -22.31 14.07 -12.27
N ASP A 343 -22.94 14.76 -13.23
CA ASP A 343 -22.42 15.07 -14.57
C ASP A 343 -21.75 13.92 -15.33
N ALA A 344 -22.04 12.67 -14.95
CA ALA A 344 -21.57 11.46 -15.62
C ALA A 344 -22.29 11.30 -16.98
N THR A 345 -21.78 11.97 -18.01
CA THR A 345 -22.36 12.00 -19.36
C THR A 345 -21.33 11.65 -20.44
N GLY A 346 -21.80 11.35 -21.66
CA GLY A 346 -20.92 11.04 -22.80
C GLY A 346 -19.99 9.86 -22.51
N ALA A 347 -18.68 10.05 -22.68
CA ALA A 347 -17.67 9.02 -22.40
C ALA A 347 -17.57 8.65 -20.91
N ASN A 348 -18.03 9.54 -20.02
CA ASN A 348 -18.07 9.34 -18.57
C ASN A 348 -19.46 8.89 -18.07
N ALA A 349 -20.38 8.51 -18.97
CA ALA A 349 -21.68 8.01 -18.56
C ALA A 349 -21.56 6.80 -17.63
N VAL A 350 -22.45 6.72 -16.63
CA VAL A 350 -22.49 5.59 -15.69
C VAL A 350 -22.67 4.27 -16.44
N GLN A 351 -21.85 3.28 -16.09
CA GLN A 351 -21.82 1.94 -16.70
C GLN A 351 -22.24 0.85 -15.71
N ASP A 352 -22.56 1.24 -14.47
CA ASP A 352 -23.09 0.37 -13.43
C ASP A 352 -24.41 -0.28 -13.87
N LEU A 353 -24.53 -1.60 -13.75
CA LEU A 353 -25.76 -2.33 -14.08
C LEU A 353 -26.16 -3.30 -12.94
N PRO A 354 -27.33 -3.12 -12.30
CA PRO A 354 -28.15 -1.91 -12.34
C PRO A 354 -27.48 -0.73 -11.61
N VAL A 355 -27.74 0.49 -12.10
CA VAL A 355 -27.47 1.73 -11.36
C VAL A 355 -28.40 1.75 -10.15
N PRO A 356 -27.94 1.94 -8.90
CA PRO A 356 -28.83 1.95 -7.74
C PRO A 356 -30.00 2.92 -7.93
N ASP A 357 -31.22 2.51 -7.61
CA ASP A 357 -32.38 3.40 -7.52
C ASP A 357 -33.45 2.79 -6.60
N ASN A 358 -34.49 3.56 -6.31
CA ASN A 358 -35.57 3.14 -5.43
C ASN A 358 -36.55 2.11 -6.04
N THR A 359 -36.38 1.75 -7.31
CA THR A 359 -37.22 0.77 -8.01
C THR A 359 -36.70 -0.65 -7.88
N GLN A 360 -35.43 -0.81 -7.51
CA GLN A 360 -34.79 -2.12 -7.45
C GLN A 360 -35.11 -2.88 -6.15
N PRO A 361 -35.21 -4.22 -6.22
CA PRO A 361 -35.46 -5.03 -5.03
C PRO A 361 -34.40 -4.77 -3.94
N GLY A 362 -34.88 -4.45 -2.74
CA GLY A 362 -34.02 -4.16 -1.61
C GLY A 362 -33.49 -2.72 -1.55
N LEU A 363 -33.88 -1.82 -2.48
CA LEU A 363 -33.44 -0.42 -2.51
C LEU A 363 -34.58 0.59 -2.41
N ALA A 364 -35.77 0.20 -1.95
CA ALA A 364 -36.96 1.06 -1.90
C ALA A 364 -36.76 2.41 -1.16
N ASN A 365 -35.84 2.47 -0.20
CA ASN A 365 -35.52 3.68 0.55
C ASN A 365 -34.20 4.34 0.12
N SER A 366 -33.60 3.88 -0.98
CA SER A 366 -32.35 4.42 -1.52
C SER A 366 -32.46 5.94 -1.68
N PRO A 367 -31.52 6.72 -1.11
CA PRO A 367 -31.47 8.15 -1.33
C PRO A 367 -30.89 8.50 -2.70
N PHE A 368 -30.49 7.51 -3.49
CA PHE A 368 -29.77 7.72 -4.73
C PHE A 368 -30.65 8.31 -5.83
N THR A 369 -30.20 9.41 -6.41
CA THR A 369 -30.83 10.04 -7.57
C THR A 369 -30.08 9.70 -8.86
N THR A 370 -30.71 9.04 -9.83
CA THR A 370 -30.06 8.63 -11.10
C THR A 370 -29.55 9.81 -11.94
N THR A 371 -30.08 11.00 -11.71
CA THR A 371 -29.65 12.24 -12.37
C THR A 371 -29.51 13.33 -11.31
N CYS A 372 -28.36 13.99 -11.28
CA CYS A 372 -28.11 15.08 -10.36
C CYS A 372 -28.64 16.40 -10.92
N THR A 373 -29.03 17.30 -10.02
CA THR A 373 -29.56 18.63 -10.36
C THR A 373 -28.61 19.77 -10.02
N GLN A 374 -27.34 19.47 -9.72
CA GLN A 374 -26.32 20.50 -9.53
C GLN A 374 -26.10 21.30 -10.82
N ALA A 375 -25.51 22.48 -10.70
CA ALA A 375 -25.08 23.21 -11.90
C ALA A 375 -24.07 22.34 -12.66
N SER A 376 -24.27 22.14 -13.96
CA SER A 376 -23.37 21.34 -14.80
C SER A 376 -21.94 21.88 -14.70
N GLY A 377 -20.98 21.00 -14.38
CA GLY A 377 -19.58 21.36 -14.43
C GLY A 377 -18.56 20.35 -13.91
N ILE A 378 -18.92 19.30 -13.16
CA ILE A 378 -17.90 18.44 -12.54
C ILE A 378 -18.30 16.98 -12.65
N ASN A 379 -17.49 16.18 -13.33
CA ASN A 379 -17.76 14.76 -13.53
C ASN A 379 -17.28 13.94 -12.33
N HIS A 380 -18.21 13.30 -11.61
CA HIS A 380 -17.90 12.45 -10.47
C HIS A 380 -17.75 10.95 -10.85
N ASN A 381 -17.87 10.61 -12.14
CA ASN A 381 -17.68 9.25 -12.63
C ASN A 381 -16.41 9.12 -13.49
N ILE A 382 -15.35 8.61 -12.88
CA ILE A 382 -14.04 8.47 -13.52
C ILE A 382 -14.00 7.17 -14.33
N VAL A 383 -13.87 7.30 -15.65
CA VAL A 383 -13.81 6.18 -16.59
C VAL A 383 -12.40 6.03 -17.18
N GLY A 384 -11.91 4.79 -17.24
CA GLY A 384 -10.67 4.46 -17.97
C GLY A 384 -9.38 4.96 -17.31
N ARG A 385 -9.40 5.26 -16.00
CA ARG A 385 -8.22 5.75 -15.26
C ARG A 385 -7.68 4.70 -14.30
N ALA A 386 -6.37 4.70 -14.11
CA ALA A 386 -5.67 3.80 -13.21
C ALA A 386 -6.02 4.12 -11.74
N ASN A 387 -6.12 3.09 -10.90
CA ASN A 387 -6.43 3.19 -9.48
C ASN A 387 -5.88 1.98 -8.70
N LEU A 388 -5.74 2.13 -7.38
CA LEU A 388 -5.16 1.12 -6.49
C LEU A 388 -5.92 -0.21 -6.51
N PHE A 389 -7.25 -0.12 -6.53
CA PHE A 389 -8.15 -1.28 -6.42
C PHE A 389 -7.97 -2.24 -7.58
N THR A 390 -8.09 -1.73 -8.81
CA THR A 390 -7.95 -2.57 -10.01
C THR A 390 -6.50 -3.02 -10.23
N ALA A 391 -5.50 -2.23 -9.82
CA ALA A 391 -4.10 -2.62 -9.85
C ALA A 391 -3.83 -3.83 -8.92
N LEU A 392 -4.32 -3.79 -7.67
CA LEU A 392 -4.22 -4.91 -6.73
C LEU A 392 -4.93 -6.15 -7.28
N SER A 393 -6.18 -6.01 -7.71
CA SER A 393 -6.96 -7.11 -8.26
C SER A 393 -6.31 -7.71 -9.51
N SER A 394 -5.68 -6.92 -10.37
CA SER A 394 -4.98 -7.43 -11.56
C SER A 394 -3.81 -8.36 -11.23
N LYS A 395 -3.22 -8.20 -10.03
CA LYS A 395 -2.08 -8.99 -9.53
C LYS A 395 -2.51 -10.14 -8.60
N GLY A 396 -3.82 -10.39 -8.46
CA GLY A 396 -4.36 -11.37 -7.51
C GLY A 396 -4.15 -10.97 -6.05
N LEU A 397 -3.97 -9.68 -5.77
CA LEU A 397 -3.91 -9.11 -4.44
C LEU A 397 -5.31 -8.64 -4.01
N ARG A 398 -5.47 -8.40 -2.70
CA ARG A 398 -6.76 -8.12 -2.06
C ARG A 398 -6.78 -6.68 -1.55
N TRP A 399 -7.94 -6.05 -1.64
CA TRP A 399 -8.26 -4.78 -0.99
C TRP A 399 -9.56 -4.90 -0.21
N ARG A 400 -9.74 -4.04 0.79
CA ARG A 400 -10.98 -3.93 1.56
C ARG A 400 -11.30 -2.47 1.85
N THR A 401 -12.58 -2.14 1.86
CA THR A 401 -13.10 -0.95 2.51
C THR A 401 -14.09 -1.39 3.58
N TYR A 402 -13.85 -0.99 4.82
CA TYR A 402 -14.73 -1.22 5.95
C TYR A 402 -15.41 0.09 6.30
N SER A 403 -16.73 0.08 6.39
CA SER A 403 -17.52 1.27 6.70
C SER A 403 -18.42 1.03 7.90
N GLU A 404 -18.49 2.02 8.77
CA GLU A 404 -19.34 2.03 9.95
C GLU A 404 -20.77 2.51 9.64
N SER A 405 -21.71 2.08 10.49
CA SER A 405 -23.12 2.56 10.51
C SER A 405 -23.83 2.55 9.16
N MET A 406 -23.45 1.64 8.28
CA MET A 406 -24.19 1.34 7.05
C MET A 406 -25.54 0.69 7.38
N ASN A 407 -26.63 1.13 6.76
CA ASN A 407 -27.91 0.42 6.96
C ASN A 407 -27.79 -1.02 6.42
N PRO A 408 -28.24 -2.05 7.16
CA PRO A 408 -28.10 -3.43 6.70
C PRO A 408 -28.85 -3.71 5.41
N GLY A 409 -28.14 -4.22 4.40
CA GLY A 409 -28.73 -4.57 3.10
C GLY A 409 -28.81 -3.41 2.10
N GLN A 410 -28.36 -2.21 2.46
CA GLN A 410 -28.23 -1.11 1.50
C GLN A 410 -27.16 -1.40 0.42
N ASP A 411 -27.25 -0.73 -0.72
CA ASP A 411 -26.18 -0.75 -1.73
C ASP A 411 -25.05 0.20 -1.29
N PHE A 412 -23.81 -0.26 -1.34
CA PHE A 412 -22.62 0.53 -0.99
C PHE A 412 -22.50 1.82 -1.79
N ARG A 413 -23.13 1.90 -2.97
CA ARG A 413 -23.11 3.08 -3.83
C ARG A 413 -24.17 4.12 -3.42
N THR A 414 -24.79 3.98 -2.25
CA THR A 414 -25.85 4.86 -1.77
C THR A 414 -25.57 5.31 -0.34
N ASP A 415 -25.84 6.59 -0.05
CA ASP A 415 -25.68 7.15 1.30
C ASP A 415 -26.57 6.43 2.32
N GLY A 416 -26.13 6.43 3.58
CA GLY A 416 -26.94 5.93 4.69
C GLY A 416 -28.17 6.82 4.94
N ILE A 417 -29.27 6.21 5.37
CA ILE A 417 -30.55 6.88 5.64
C ILE A 417 -30.98 6.71 7.09
N ALA A 418 -31.84 7.64 7.54
CA ALA A 418 -32.36 7.61 8.90
C ALA A 418 -33.26 6.38 9.13
N ASP A 419 -33.10 5.74 10.28
CA ASP A 419 -33.95 4.63 10.70
C ASP A 419 -34.36 4.77 12.17
N SER A 420 -35.62 5.14 12.39
CA SER A 420 -36.18 5.33 13.73
C SER A 420 -36.34 4.04 14.53
N ALA A 421 -36.24 2.86 13.90
CA ALA A 421 -36.26 1.58 14.60
C ALA A 421 -34.89 1.24 15.23
N VAL A 422 -33.82 1.84 14.72
CA VAL A 422 -32.45 1.70 15.21
C VAL A 422 -32.19 2.87 16.15
N THR A 423 -32.08 2.61 17.45
CA THR A 423 -31.91 3.67 18.45
C THR A 423 -30.77 3.35 19.42
N ALA A 424 -30.07 4.38 19.87
CA ALA A 424 -29.02 4.27 20.86
C ALA A 424 -29.17 5.38 21.92
N THR A 425 -28.62 5.15 23.11
CA THR A 425 -28.56 6.21 24.13
C THR A 425 -27.45 7.20 23.78
N ASP A 426 -27.67 8.48 24.07
CA ASP A 426 -26.60 9.49 24.04
C ASP A 426 -25.43 9.06 24.94
N HIS A 427 -24.20 9.34 24.50
CA HIS A 427 -23.03 9.08 25.32
C HIS A 427 -23.02 10.01 26.53
N VAL A 428 -22.54 9.49 27.67
CA VAL A 428 -22.39 10.29 28.89
C VAL A 428 -20.95 10.25 29.35
N TYR A 429 -20.31 11.41 29.29
CA TYR A 429 -18.94 11.63 29.71
C TYR A 429 -18.92 12.12 31.15
N ALA A 430 -18.24 11.40 32.02
CA ALA A 430 -18.09 11.79 33.43
C ALA A 430 -17.28 13.10 33.56
N PRO A 431 -17.39 13.81 34.70
CA PRO A 431 -16.48 14.92 34.98
C PRO A 431 -15.00 14.49 34.87
N GLY A 432 -14.20 15.31 34.21
CA GLY A 432 -12.76 15.13 34.02
C GLY A 432 -12.36 14.29 32.81
N THR A 433 -13.30 13.73 32.04
CA THR A 433 -12.97 12.86 30.90
C THR A 433 -12.88 13.61 29.57
N LEU A 434 -13.60 14.71 29.40
CA LEU A 434 -13.72 15.46 28.15
C LEU A 434 -13.12 16.85 28.37
N ALA A 435 -11.85 17.06 28.01
CA ALA A 435 -11.16 18.34 28.18
C ALA A 435 -11.24 18.93 29.61
N GLY A 436 -11.21 18.06 30.63
CA GLY A 436 -11.30 18.48 32.04
C GLY A 436 -12.66 19.04 32.45
N ASN A 437 -13.75 18.70 31.75
CA ASN A 437 -15.12 19.08 32.08
C ASN A 437 -15.44 18.91 33.57
N THR A 438 -16.02 19.93 34.21
CA THR A 438 -16.34 19.89 35.65
C THR A 438 -17.68 19.21 35.97
N THR A 439 -18.54 19.05 34.98
CA THR A 439 -19.83 18.36 35.06
C THR A 439 -19.93 17.29 33.99
N ALA A 440 -20.81 16.31 34.18
CA ALA A 440 -21.08 15.32 33.14
C ALA A 440 -21.59 16.00 31.87
N ILE A 441 -21.18 15.48 30.72
CA ILE A 441 -21.63 15.92 29.38
C ILE A 441 -22.46 14.77 28.79
N GLY A 442 -23.61 15.10 28.23
CA GLY A 442 -24.55 14.15 27.66
C GLY A 442 -25.69 13.74 28.60
N ASN A 443 -26.64 12.99 28.07
CA ASN A 443 -27.89 12.66 28.75
C ASN A 443 -28.26 11.18 28.58
N ALA A 444 -28.09 10.37 29.62
CA ALA A 444 -28.44 8.95 29.60
C ALA A 444 -29.95 8.67 29.35
N ALA A 445 -30.82 9.66 29.54
CA ALA A 445 -32.25 9.55 29.23
C ALA A 445 -32.59 9.95 27.79
N LEU A 446 -31.62 10.47 27.01
CA LEU A 446 -31.78 10.82 25.60
C LEU A 446 -31.58 9.58 24.73
N THR A 447 -32.62 9.20 24.00
CA THR A 447 -32.59 8.13 23.00
C THR A 447 -32.53 8.75 21.60
N LEU A 448 -31.48 8.41 20.85
CA LEU A 448 -31.16 8.92 19.52
C LEU A 448 -31.51 7.87 18.46
N PRO A 449 -32.45 8.14 17.54
CA PRO A 449 -32.60 7.32 16.34
C PRO A 449 -31.37 7.46 15.45
N MET A 450 -31.05 6.42 14.69
CA MET A 450 -29.96 6.47 13.72
C MET A 450 -30.29 7.54 12.65
N PRO A 451 -29.48 8.60 12.51
CA PRO A 451 -29.71 9.66 11.54
C PRO A 451 -29.31 9.21 10.13
N ALA A 452 -29.75 9.96 9.11
CA ALA A 452 -29.23 9.80 7.76
C ALA A 452 -27.81 10.35 7.67
N GLY A 453 -27.02 9.86 6.72
CA GLY A 453 -25.70 10.43 6.41
C GLY A 453 -24.57 10.04 7.36
N LEU A 454 -24.76 9.06 8.26
CA LEU A 454 -23.65 8.45 9.00
C LEU A 454 -22.63 7.79 8.06
N TYR A 455 -23.13 6.93 7.16
CA TYR A 455 -22.37 6.42 6.02
C TYR A 455 -22.50 7.37 4.82
N LYS A 456 -21.36 7.75 4.23
CA LYS A 456 -21.29 8.59 3.03
C LYS A 456 -20.48 7.94 1.92
N THR A 457 -21.01 7.97 0.70
CA THR A 457 -20.30 7.43 -0.48
C THR A 457 -19.06 8.24 -0.83
N LYS A 458 -19.07 9.55 -0.55
CA LYS A 458 -17.92 10.45 -0.77
C LYS A 458 -16.67 10.08 0.04
N HIS A 459 -16.83 9.37 1.16
CA HIS A 459 -15.71 8.92 2.00
C HIS A 459 -15.10 7.58 1.51
N HIS A 460 -15.51 7.05 0.35
CA HIS A 460 -14.97 5.79 -0.15
C HIS A 460 -13.94 6.06 -1.28
N PRO A 461 -12.64 5.74 -1.10
CA PRO A 461 -11.60 6.11 -2.06
C PRO A 461 -11.77 5.56 -3.49
N GLY A 462 -12.44 4.42 -3.62
CA GLY A 462 -12.75 3.81 -4.92
C GLY A 462 -14.10 4.23 -5.52
N MET A 463 -14.89 5.10 -4.87
CA MET A 463 -16.29 5.31 -5.24
C MET A 463 -16.42 6.04 -6.57
N ALA A 464 -15.59 7.04 -6.85
CA ALA A 464 -15.67 7.80 -8.10
C ALA A 464 -15.23 6.97 -9.34
N TYR A 465 -14.48 5.87 -9.14
CA TYR A 465 -13.93 5.07 -10.25
C TYR A 465 -14.92 4.01 -10.77
N GLN A 466 -15.36 4.16 -12.02
CA GLN A 466 -16.33 3.28 -12.68
C GLN A 466 -15.91 1.81 -12.65
N ASN A 467 -14.64 1.54 -12.97
CA ASN A 467 -14.11 0.17 -13.03
C ASN A 467 -13.97 -0.48 -11.66
N VAL A 468 -13.97 0.29 -10.57
CA VAL A 468 -13.96 -0.23 -9.20
C VAL A 468 -15.36 -0.64 -8.79
N ARG A 469 -16.37 0.21 -9.01
CA ARG A 469 -17.77 -0.12 -8.72
C ARG A 469 -18.30 -1.28 -9.55
N SER A 470 -17.84 -1.39 -10.80
CA SER A 470 -18.18 -2.50 -11.70
C SER A 470 -17.31 -3.76 -11.49
N ALA A 471 -16.33 -3.73 -10.59
CA ALA A 471 -15.48 -4.88 -10.32
C ALA A 471 -16.31 -6.04 -9.72
N PRO A 472 -16.11 -7.30 -10.13
CA PRO A 472 -16.89 -8.43 -9.61
C PRO A 472 -16.83 -8.56 -8.08
N GLU A 473 -15.70 -8.23 -7.47
CA GLU A 473 -15.48 -8.27 -6.03
C GLU A 473 -16.01 -7.04 -5.27
N TRP A 474 -16.55 -6.01 -5.94
CA TRP A 474 -16.98 -4.75 -5.32
C TRP A 474 -17.83 -4.97 -4.06
N LYS A 475 -18.87 -5.80 -4.15
CA LYS A 475 -19.77 -6.09 -3.02
C LYS A 475 -19.11 -6.92 -1.92
N PHE A 476 -18.11 -7.73 -2.26
CA PHE A 476 -17.40 -8.59 -1.31
C PHE A 476 -16.29 -7.86 -0.56
N SER A 477 -15.66 -6.88 -1.22
CA SER A 477 -14.56 -6.11 -0.67
C SER A 477 -15.03 -4.91 0.17
N ASN A 478 -16.27 -4.47 -0.01
CA ASN A 478 -16.92 -3.51 0.87
C ASN A 478 -17.61 -4.24 2.04
N ARG A 479 -17.27 -3.85 3.27
CA ARG A 479 -17.59 -4.60 4.50
C ARG A 479 -17.98 -3.66 5.64
N THR A 480 -18.52 -4.22 6.71
CA THR A 480 -18.87 -3.47 7.93
C THR A 480 -17.66 -3.33 8.86
N LEU A 481 -17.49 -2.14 9.44
CA LEU A 481 -16.37 -1.82 10.34
C LEU A 481 -16.61 -2.23 11.80
N GLY A 482 -17.83 -2.00 12.29
CA GLY A 482 -18.27 -2.28 13.64
C GLY A 482 -17.59 -1.45 14.74
N GLY A 483 -18.21 -1.36 15.92
CA GLY A 483 -17.80 -0.49 17.02
C GLY A 483 -18.68 0.74 17.21
N GLY A 484 -19.70 0.91 16.37
CA GLY A 484 -20.52 2.11 16.32
C GLY A 484 -21.61 2.16 17.38
N GLN A 485 -22.06 3.37 17.67
CA GLN A 485 -23.06 3.65 18.72
C GLN A 485 -24.39 2.89 18.49
N TRP A 486 -24.75 2.61 17.23
CA TRP A 486 -26.01 1.95 16.86
C TRP A 486 -25.90 0.45 16.60
N ASP A 487 -24.70 -0.13 16.60
CA ASP A 487 -24.45 -1.51 16.16
C ASP A 487 -25.29 -2.57 16.90
N ALA A 488 -25.49 -2.38 18.20
CA ALA A 488 -26.18 -3.33 19.06
C ALA A 488 -27.63 -3.61 18.62
N VAL A 489 -28.26 -2.67 17.91
CA VAL A 489 -29.63 -2.79 17.40
C VAL A 489 -29.74 -2.58 15.89
N LEU A 490 -28.61 -2.46 15.18
CA LEU A 490 -28.57 -2.14 13.74
C LEU A 490 -29.37 -3.15 12.90
N THR A 491 -29.34 -4.43 13.28
CA THR A 491 -30.10 -5.51 12.61
C THR A 491 -31.62 -5.44 12.81
N SER A 492 -32.11 -4.53 13.65
CA SER A 492 -33.54 -4.20 13.77
C SER A 492 -34.00 -3.17 12.74
N GLY A 493 -33.10 -2.75 11.83
CA GLY A 493 -33.40 -1.81 10.77
C GLY A 493 -34.62 -2.23 9.94
N THR A 494 -35.43 -1.24 9.60
CA THR A 494 -36.72 -1.40 8.90
C THR A 494 -36.70 -0.83 7.49
N LYS A 495 -35.66 -0.09 7.11
CA LYS A 495 -35.59 0.55 5.79
C LYS A 495 -35.13 -0.37 4.67
N TYR A 496 -34.34 -1.38 4.99
CA TYR A 496 -33.83 -2.33 4.01
C TYR A 496 -34.05 -3.76 4.50
N ALA A 497 -34.08 -4.71 3.57
CA ALA A 497 -34.13 -6.11 3.93
C ALA A 497 -32.77 -6.51 4.53
N VAL A 498 -32.75 -6.77 5.84
CA VAL A 498 -31.55 -7.18 6.55
C VAL A 498 -31.07 -8.54 5.99
N PRO A 499 -29.85 -8.63 5.44
CA PRO A 499 -29.33 -9.89 4.91
C PRO A 499 -29.27 -10.98 5.97
N ALA A 500 -29.52 -12.23 5.58
CA ALA A 500 -29.35 -13.37 6.48
C ALA A 500 -27.87 -13.48 6.91
N GLY A 501 -27.64 -13.55 8.23
CA GLY A 501 -26.28 -13.59 8.78
C GLY A 501 -25.51 -12.27 8.65
N TYR A 502 -26.20 -11.13 8.51
CA TYR A 502 -25.57 -9.82 8.47
C TYR A 502 -24.62 -9.64 9.66
N ASN A 503 -23.35 -9.44 9.34
CA ASN A 503 -22.31 -9.23 10.33
C ASN A 503 -22.12 -7.72 10.51
N VAL A 504 -22.49 -7.19 11.68
CA VAL A 504 -22.28 -5.76 12.02
C VAL A 504 -20.79 -5.43 12.18
N ASP A 505 -19.97 -6.44 12.48
CA ASP A 505 -18.53 -6.32 12.70
C ASP A 505 -17.74 -7.34 11.86
N GLN A 506 -17.84 -7.18 10.54
CA GLN A 506 -17.08 -8.03 9.62
C GLN A 506 -15.58 -7.78 9.75
N PHE A 507 -15.15 -6.54 10.01
CA PHE A 507 -13.75 -6.22 10.28
C PHE A 507 -13.15 -7.04 11.42
N GLY A 508 -13.84 -7.16 12.56
CA GLY A 508 -13.41 -7.99 13.68
C GLY A 508 -13.30 -9.47 13.31
N SER A 509 -14.23 -9.97 12.49
CA SER A 509 -14.19 -11.35 11.99
C SER A 509 -13.03 -11.59 11.01
N ASP A 510 -12.72 -10.60 10.18
CA ASP A 510 -11.63 -10.64 9.21
C ASP A 510 -10.26 -10.55 9.89
N LEU A 511 -10.13 -9.72 10.93
CA LEU A 511 -8.93 -9.67 11.77
C LEU A 511 -8.63 -11.02 12.44
N GLN A 512 -9.66 -11.77 12.85
CA GLN A 512 -9.49 -13.09 13.48
C GLN A 512 -9.16 -14.20 12.48
N SER A 513 -9.79 -14.17 11.31
CA SER A 513 -9.59 -15.19 10.27
C SER A 513 -8.36 -14.93 9.38
N GLY A 514 -7.89 -13.68 9.33
CA GLY A 514 -6.87 -13.22 8.40
C GLY A 514 -7.41 -12.84 7.01
N ASP A 515 -8.73 -12.76 6.80
CA ASP A 515 -9.35 -12.36 5.53
C ASP A 515 -9.34 -10.83 5.28
N VAL A 516 -8.16 -10.23 5.46
CA VAL A 516 -7.92 -8.81 5.19
C VAL A 516 -7.25 -8.61 3.83
N GLY A 517 -7.32 -7.38 3.33
CA GLY A 517 -6.58 -6.94 2.15
C GLY A 517 -5.09 -6.70 2.44
N GLN A 518 -4.32 -6.54 1.37
CA GLN A 518 -3.04 -5.83 1.42
C GLN A 518 -3.27 -4.36 1.78
N ILE A 519 -4.31 -3.75 1.23
CA ILE A 519 -4.77 -2.41 1.60
C ILE A 519 -6.17 -2.50 2.19
N ASN A 520 -6.35 -1.91 3.38
CA ASN A 520 -7.62 -1.90 4.11
C ASN A 520 -7.93 -0.45 4.50
N PHE A 521 -8.98 0.10 3.90
CA PHE A 521 -9.53 1.41 4.24
C PHE A 521 -10.57 1.22 5.35
N LEU A 522 -10.43 1.93 6.47
CA LEU A 522 -11.34 1.89 7.62
C LEU A 522 -12.01 3.26 7.73
N MET A 523 -13.28 3.33 7.37
CA MET A 523 -14.10 4.54 7.34
C MET A 523 -15.07 4.51 8.52
N PRO A 524 -14.77 5.23 9.63
CA PRO A 524 -15.77 5.48 10.66
C PRO A 524 -16.95 6.27 10.09
N ASP A 525 -18.04 6.33 10.85
CA ASP A 525 -19.18 7.17 10.48
C ASP A 525 -18.94 8.64 10.79
N GLN A 526 -19.79 9.54 10.29
CA GLN A 526 -19.60 10.97 10.47
C GLN A 526 -19.39 11.43 11.94
N CYS A 527 -19.98 10.75 12.92
CA CYS A 527 -19.73 11.12 14.31
C CYS A 527 -18.35 10.63 14.79
N ASP A 528 -17.94 9.42 14.39
CA ASP A 528 -16.70 8.75 14.81
C ASP A 528 -15.47 9.13 13.96
N ASP A 529 -15.64 9.68 12.76
CA ASP A 529 -14.58 10.23 11.89
C ASP A 529 -14.29 11.72 12.19
N MET A 530 -15.08 12.35 13.06
CA MET A 530 -15.03 13.76 13.44
C MET A 530 -15.69 14.75 12.45
N HIS A 531 -16.57 14.29 11.58
CA HIS A 531 -17.39 15.11 10.67
C HIS A 531 -18.74 15.50 11.29
N SER A 532 -18.87 16.75 11.74
CA SER A 532 -20.09 17.20 12.44
C SER A 532 -21.40 16.87 11.72
N ILE A 533 -22.35 16.30 12.45
CA ILE A 533 -23.70 15.99 11.99
C ILE A 533 -24.75 16.29 13.08
N GLY A 534 -25.90 16.81 12.67
CA GLY A 534 -27.02 17.08 13.56
C GLY A 534 -27.80 15.81 13.91
N VAL A 535 -27.63 15.30 15.13
CA VAL A 535 -28.37 14.13 15.62
C VAL A 535 -29.29 14.52 16.76
N THR A 536 -30.60 14.33 16.59
CA THR A 536 -31.61 14.69 17.60
C THR A 536 -32.46 13.49 17.99
N GLY A 537 -32.91 13.46 19.24
CA GLY A 537 -33.65 12.35 19.82
C GLY A 537 -34.67 12.80 20.85
N THR A 538 -35.22 11.83 21.58
CA THR A 538 -36.26 12.04 22.60
C THR A 538 -35.73 11.76 23.99
N VAL A 539 -36.06 12.63 24.95
CA VAL A 539 -35.70 12.43 26.37
C VAL A 539 -36.82 11.67 27.10
N SER A 540 -36.46 10.70 27.95
CA SER A 540 -37.43 9.96 28.76
C SER A 540 -38.27 10.93 29.60
N GLY A 541 -39.60 10.81 29.54
CA GLY A 541 -40.53 11.74 30.20
C GLY A 541 -40.98 12.93 29.33
N GLY A 542 -40.50 13.04 28.10
CA GLY A 542 -40.92 14.04 27.11
C GLY A 542 -39.83 15.07 26.79
N GLY A 543 -39.90 15.64 25.59
CA GLY A 543 -38.95 16.64 25.08
C GLY A 543 -37.95 16.09 24.07
N THR A 544 -37.19 17.00 23.45
CA THR A 544 -36.15 16.68 22.46
C THR A 544 -34.77 17.03 23.01
N GLY A 545 -33.74 16.31 22.55
CA GLY A 545 -32.34 16.60 22.85
C GLY A 545 -31.46 16.34 21.64
N THR A 546 -30.24 16.86 21.67
CA THR A 546 -29.21 16.67 20.63
C THR A 546 -28.10 15.78 21.18
N ALA A 547 -27.53 14.91 20.35
CA ALA A 547 -26.37 14.12 20.71
C ALA A 547 -25.23 15.01 21.22
N SER A 548 -24.58 14.57 22.28
CA SER A 548 -23.60 15.38 23.01
C SER A 548 -22.23 15.47 22.34
N ASP A 549 -21.97 14.60 21.36
CA ASP A 549 -20.65 14.32 20.82
C ASP A 549 -20.59 14.10 19.30
N CYS A 550 -21.67 14.35 18.56
CA CYS A 550 -21.67 14.34 17.09
C CYS A 550 -21.43 15.74 16.47
N SER A 551 -21.07 16.73 17.28
CA SER A 551 -20.76 18.10 16.82
C SER A 551 -19.93 18.88 17.84
N GLY A 552 -19.37 20.02 17.43
CA GLY A 552 -18.53 20.86 18.28
C GLY A 552 -17.23 20.15 18.68
N ASN A 553 -16.59 20.59 19.76
CA ASN A 553 -15.29 20.02 20.16
C ASN A 553 -15.39 18.57 20.69
N ASN A 554 -16.56 18.17 21.19
CA ASN A 554 -16.75 16.84 21.78
C ASN A 554 -16.62 15.71 20.75
N ILE A 555 -16.86 16.01 19.47
CA ILE A 555 -16.68 15.06 18.37
C ILE A 555 -15.23 14.60 18.23
N ILE A 556 -14.26 15.45 18.61
CA ILE A 556 -12.85 15.07 18.61
C ILE A 556 -12.59 13.99 19.66
N VAL A 557 -13.21 14.09 20.85
CA VAL A 557 -13.08 13.03 21.87
C VAL A 557 -13.76 11.74 21.43
N ARG A 558 -14.92 11.84 20.77
CA ARG A 558 -15.59 10.67 20.21
C ARG A 558 -14.68 9.94 19.21
N GLY A 559 -14.19 10.64 18.18
CA GLY A 559 -13.29 10.05 17.19
C GLY A 559 -11.95 9.60 17.79
N ASP A 560 -11.39 10.30 18.77
CA ASP A 560 -10.16 9.90 19.47
C ASP A 560 -10.33 8.55 20.20
N ASN A 561 -11.48 8.34 20.85
CA ASN A 561 -11.83 7.06 21.45
C ASN A 561 -12.05 5.97 20.41
N TYR A 562 -12.68 6.29 19.28
CA TYR A 562 -12.91 5.34 18.20
C TYR A 562 -11.60 4.88 17.53
N VAL A 563 -10.67 5.81 17.29
CA VAL A 563 -9.32 5.52 16.83
C VAL A 563 -8.59 4.59 17.81
N ASP A 564 -8.61 4.88 19.12
CA ASP A 564 -8.03 4.00 20.15
C ASP A 564 -8.66 2.60 20.14
N TYR A 565 -9.98 2.52 19.94
CA TYR A 565 -10.70 1.25 19.76
C TYR A 565 -10.19 0.48 18.53
N LEU A 566 -10.15 1.09 17.35
CA LEU A 566 -9.68 0.45 16.12
C LEU A 566 -8.22 -0.01 16.22
N VAL A 567 -7.33 0.86 16.73
CA VAL A 567 -5.92 0.54 16.92
C VAL A 567 -5.76 -0.66 17.85
N LYS A 568 -6.43 -0.65 19.01
CA LYS A 568 -6.38 -1.78 19.95
C LYS A 568 -6.97 -3.06 19.37
N LYS A 569 -8.05 -2.95 18.61
CA LYS A 569 -8.68 -4.09 17.93
C LYS A 569 -7.73 -4.74 16.93
N ILE A 570 -7.04 -3.95 16.11
CA ILE A 570 -6.00 -4.45 15.21
C ILE A 570 -4.84 -5.06 15.99
N GLN A 571 -4.35 -4.37 17.02
CA GLN A 571 -3.21 -4.83 17.84
C GLN A 571 -3.49 -6.13 18.60
N ALA A 572 -4.75 -6.38 18.95
CA ALA A 572 -5.19 -7.62 19.60
C ALA A 572 -5.36 -8.80 18.63
N SER A 573 -5.30 -8.57 17.31
CA SER A 573 -5.53 -9.62 16.31
C SER A 573 -4.37 -10.63 16.19
N PRO A 574 -4.66 -11.87 15.76
CA PRO A 574 -3.63 -12.84 15.37
C PRO A 574 -2.68 -12.30 14.28
N LEU A 575 -3.18 -11.44 13.38
CA LEU A 575 -2.37 -10.80 12.34
C LEU A 575 -1.27 -9.91 12.94
N TRP A 576 -1.60 -9.05 13.89
CA TRP A 576 -0.63 -8.17 14.54
C TRP A 576 0.36 -8.93 15.44
N ALA A 577 -0.13 -9.97 16.11
CA ALA A 577 0.68 -10.85 16.96
C ALA A 577 1.75 -11.61 16.15
N ASN A 578 1.47 -11.93 14.88
CA ASN A 578 2.43 -12.58 13.99
C ASN A 578 3.53 -11.61 13.54
N LYS A 579 4.65 -11.61 14.26
CA LYS A 579 5.80 -10.72 13.98
C LYS A 579 6.53 -11.01 12.67
N GLN A 580 6.27 -12.17 12.05
CA GLN A 580 6.78 -12.50 10.72
C GLN A 580 5.93 -11.88 9.60
N LYS A 581 4.71 -11.41 9.90
CA LYS A 581 3.96 -10.51 9.00
C LYS A 581 4.28 -9.06 9.34
N ARG A 582 4.53 -8.26 8.32
CA ARG A 582 4.72 -6.81 8.43
C ARG A 582 3.38 -6.11 8.28
N ILE A 583 2.85 -5.62 9.38
CA ILE A 583 1.53 -4.98 9.46
C ILE A 583 1.71 -3.53 9.90
N ALA A 584 1.07 -2.61 9.20
CA ALA A 584 1.03 -1.20 9.58
C ALA A 584 -0.40 -0.71 9.83
N ILE A 585 -0.52 0.26 10.74
CA ILE A 585 -1.72 1.09 10.93
C ILE A 585 -1.31 2.52 10.59
N VAL A 586 -2.06 3.13 9.68
CA VAL A 586 -1.97 4.54 9.33
C VAL A 586 -3.16 5.25 9.98
N LEU A 587 -2.88 6.33 10.71
CA LEU A 587 -3.90 7.26 11.18
C LEU A 587 -3.72 8.55 10.39
N MET A 588 -4.78 8.97 9.69
CA MET A 588 -4.74 10.17 8.87
C MET A 588 -6.10 10.86 8.80
N PHE A 589 -6.09 12.12 8.39
CA PHE A 589 -7.29 12.85 8.01
C PHE A 589 -7.30 13.10 6.50
N ASP A 590 -8.49 13.31 5.95
CA ASP A 590 -8.68 13.67 4.55
C ASP A 590 -8.22 15.10 4.24
N GLU A 591 -8.54 16.07 5.10
CA GLU A 591 -8.19 17.47 4.87
C GLU A 591 -7.79 18.27 6.12
N GLY A 592 -6.98 19.30 5.86
CA GLY A 592 -6.54 20.29 6.84
C GLY A 592 -7.54 21.44 6.98
N THR A 593 -7.05 22.64 7.25
CA THR A 593 -7.87 23.87 7.36
C THR A 593 -7.32 25.09 6.64
N ALA A 594 -6.13 25.00 6.02
CA ALA A 594 -5.53 26.12 5.31
C ALA A 594 -6.17 26.32 3.93
N THR A 595 -6.66 27.54 3.68
CA THR A 595 -7.29 27.93 2.40
C THR A 595 -6.42 28.87 1.57
N THR A 596 -5.25 29.26 2.08
CA THR A 596 -4.32 30.17 1.40
C THR A 596 -2.87 29.83 1.75
N GLY A 597 -1.93 30.29 0.91
CA GLY A 597 -0.50 30.03 1.09
C GLY A 597 -0.09 28.67 0.55
N HIS A 598 0.90 28.03 1.16
CA HIS A 598 1.32 26.67 0.83
C HIS A 598 0.39 25.66 1.50
N ASN A 599 -0.85 25.56 1.01
CA ASN A 599 -1.87 24.67 1.54
C ASN A 599 -1.94 23.31 0.81
N SER A 600 -1.00 23.05 -0.10
CA SER A 600 -0.79 21.74 -0.72
C SER A 600 0.71 21.55 -0.95
N CYS A 601 1.13 20.31 -1.17
CA CYS A 601 2.40 20.01 -1.81
C CYS A 601 2.22 18.89 -2.84
N CYS A 602 3.33 18.63 -3.54
CA CYS A 602 3.64 17.34 -4.12
C CYS A 602 2.60 16.88 -5.13
N GLY A 603 2.82 17.23 -6.40
CA GLY A 603 1.91 17.00 -7.50
C GLY A 603 0.70 17.93 -7.49
N TRP A 604 0.74 19.06 -6.80
CA TRP A 604 -0.38 20.01 -6.72
C TRP A 604 -0.46 20.93 -7.95
N VAL A 605 -1.46 21.82 -8.02
CA VAL A 605 -1.54 22.88 -9.03
C VAL A 605 -1.16 24.22 -8.41
N PRO A 606 0.08 24.71 -8.59
CA PRO A 606 0.52 26.01 -8.10
C PRO A 606 -0.35 27.18 -8.58
N GLY A 607 -0.96 27.89 -7.62
CA GLY A 607 -1.77 29.09 -7.90
C GLY A 607 -2.75 29.38 -6.77
N SER A 608 -3.25 30.62 -6.67
CA SER A 608 -4.26 30.96 -5.65
C SER A 608 -5.55 30.17 -5.86
N SER A 609 -5.99 29.47 -4.82
CA SER A 609 -7.29 28.82 -4.67
C SER A 609 -8.45 29.66 -5.24
N GLY A 610 -9.36 29.05 -5.99
CA GLY A 610 -10.59 29.67 -6.50
C GLY A 610 -10.58 30.06 -7.98
N ALA A 611 -11.55 30.88 -8.41
CA ALA A 611 -11.85 31.23 -9.81
C ALA A 611 -10.72 31.96 -10.61
N ALA A 612 -9.52 32.04 -10.06
CA ALA A 612 -8.36 32.74 -10.62
C ALA A 612 -7.27 31.81 -11.18
N ALA A 613 -7.58 30.55 -11.49
CA ALA A 613 -6.69 29.65 -12.22
C ALA A 613 -6.52 30.13 -13.68
N SER A 614 -5.57 31.02 -13.94
CA SER A 614 -5.37 31.67 -15.24
C SER A 614 -4.48 30.88 -16.21
N THR A 615 -3.98 29.71 -15.82
CA THR A 615 -3.16 28.82 -16.66
C THR A 615 -3.93 27.53 -16.95
N SER A 616 -3.90 27.08 -18.21
CA SER A 616 -4.49 25.80 -18.62
C SER A 616 -3.67 24.65 -18.04
N THR A 617 -4.07 24.13 -16.89
CA THR A 617 -3.44 22.99 -16.23
C THR A 617 -4.30 21.75 -16.46
N ASN A 618 -3.68 20.66 -16.93
CA ASN A 618 -4.32 19.39 -17.25
C ASN A 618 -3.33 18.27 -16.88
N PRO A 619 -3.81 17.07 -16.50
CA PRO A 619 -2.89 15.97 -16.25
C PRO A 619 -2.23 15.53 -17.54
N LEU A 620 -1.05 14.92 -17.43
CA LEU A 620 -0.38 14.33 -18.56
C LEU A 620 -0.82 12.87 -18.72
N SER A 621 -1.16 12.53 -19.96
CA SER A 621 -1.40 11.17 -20.42
C SER A 621 -0.35 10.78 -21.46
N LYS A 622 0.01 9.50 -21.51
CA LYS A 622 0.96 8.97 -22.50
C LYS A 622 0.21 8.66 -23.79
N GLY A 623 0.58 9.34 -24.87
CA GLY A 623 0.04 9.10 -26.20
C GLY A 623 0.56 7.79 -26.80
N THR A 624 -0.05 7.37 -27.92
CA THR A 624 0.36 6.16 -28.67
C THR A 624 1.77 6.26 -29.27
N ASN A 625 2.30 7.48 -29.42
CA ASN A 625 3.68 7.75 -29.83
C ASN A 625 4.68 7.68 -28.66
N GLY A 626 4.24 7.32 -27.46
CA GLY A 626 5.04 7.24 -26.24
C GLY A 626 5.34 8.58 -25.57
N GLN A 627 4.92 9.70 -26.15
CA GLN A 627 5.12 11.04 -25.60
C GLN A 627 3.97 11.43 -24.67
N TYR A 628 4.28 12.24 -23.65
CA TYR A 628 3.26 12.80 -22.77
C TYR A 628 2.67 14.09 -23.34
N ALA A 629 1.36 14.24 -23.19
CA ALA A 629 0.62 15.44 -23.57
C ALA A 629 -0.49 15.72 -22.55
N GLN A 630 -0.92 16.98 -22.48
CA GLN A 630 -2.04 17.39 -21.66
C GLN A 630 -3.33 16.66 -22.09
N ASP A 631 -4.01 16.06 -21.12
CA ASP A 631 -5.32 15.46 -21.30
C ASP A 631 -6.42 16.51 -21.05
N THR A 632 -6.93 17.07 -22.14
CA THR A 632 -7.95 18.11 -22.11
C THR A 632 -9.38 17.56 -22.01
N SER A 633 -9.55 16.25 -21.85
CA SER A 633 -10.88 15.62 -21.72
C SER A 633 -11.51 15.79 -20.34
N ILE A 634 -10.71 16.21 -19.35
CA ILE A 634 -11.16 16.32 -17.96
C ILE A 634 -11.68 17.72 -17.71
N HIS A 635 -12.94 17.80 -17.32
CA HIS A 635 -13.60 19.08 -17.10
C HIS A 635 -13.19 19.68 -15.75
N ASN A 636 -13.03 21.01 -15.68
CA ASN A 636 -12.70 21.75 -14.47
C ASN A 636 -11.41 21.32 -13.74
N TYR A 637 -10.50 20.64 -14.42
CA TYR A 637 -9.26 20.15 -13.82
C TYR A 637 -8.40 21.25 -13.18
N ASN A 638 -8.42 22.46 -13.73
CA ASN A 638 -7.71 23.61 -13.21
C ASN A 638 -8.23 24.11 -11.84
N PHE A 639 -9.40 23.66 -11.40
CA PHE A 639 -9.98 23.98 -10.09
C PHE A 639 -9.74 22.90 -9.03
N GLY A 640 -9.30 21.70 -9.43
CA GLY A 640 -8.86 20.64 -8.51
C GLY A 640 -7.39 20.78 -8.12
N ASN A 641 -6.95 19.98 -7.15
CA ASN A 641 -5.58 19.80 -6.71
C ASN A 641 -4.93 21.06 -6.08
N HIS A 642 -5.71 21.87 -5.35
CA HIS A 642 -5.25 23.09 -4.66
C HIS A 642 -4.98 22.91 -3.15
N GLY A 643 -5.19 21.70 -2.63
CA GLY A 643 -5.00 21.36 -1.22
C GLY A 643 -5.91 22.08 -0.24
N HIS A 644 -5.77 21.73 1.03
CA HIS A 644 -6.50 22.36 2.14
C HIS A 644 -5.71 22.37 3.45
N GLY A 645 -4.38 22.37 3.38
CA GLY A 645 -3.48 22.46 4.52
C GLY A 645 -2.93 21.13 4.99
N GLU A 646 -2.23 21.18 6.12
CA GLU A 646 -1.55 20.02 6.71
C GLU A 646 -2.42 19.31 7.74
N SER A 647 -2.29 17.99 7.79
CA SER A 647 -2.90 17.19 8.84
C SER A 647 -1.95 16.12 9.39
N ILE A 648 -2.40 15.47 10.46
CA ILE A 648 -1.69 14.41 11.15
C ILE A 648 -1.59 13.17 10.26
N PHE A 649 -0.38 12.61 10.19
CA PHE A 649 -0.14 11.29 9.62
C PHE A 649 0.75 10.47 10.55
N VAL A 650 0.22 9.38 11.10
CA VAL A 650 0.93 8.48 12.02
C VAL A 650 1.04 7.09 11.45
N VAL A 651 2.19 6.45 11.61
CA VAL A 651 2.41 5.05 11.30
C VAL A 651 2.75 4.28 12.58
N LEU A 652 1.97 3.24 12.85
CA LEU A 652 2.24 2.22 13.86
C LEU A 652 2.57 0.91 13.14
N THR A 653 3.61 0.21 13.57
CA THR A 653 4.02 -1.07 12.98
C THR A 653 4.10 -2.17 14.02
N ASN A 654 3.79 -3.40 13.61
CA ASN A 654 3.92 -4.56 14.49
C ASN A 654 5.37 -5.06 14.62
N GLN A 655 6.30 -4.49 13.86
CA GLN A 655 7.70 -4.90 13.81
C GLN A 655 8.49 -4.40 15.03
N ALA A 656 8.96 -5.33 15.86
CA ALA A 656 9.60 -5.00 17.14
C ALA A 656 10.97 -4.31 17.00
N SER A 657 11.66 -4.54 15.88
CA SER A 657 12.95 -3.92 15.58
C SER A 657 12.83 -2.63 14.77
N ALA A 658 11.63 -2.25 14.34
CA ALA A 658 11.46 -1.00 13.61
C ALA A 658 11.84 0.20 14.49
N PRO A 659 12.43 1.25 13.91
CA PRO A 659 12.64 2.48 14.63
C PRO A 659 11.28 3.07 15.03
N THR A 660 11.21 3.62 16.24
CA THR A 660 10.03 4.30 16.79
C THR A 660 10.37 5.74 17.07
N LYS A 661 9.37 6.63 17.10
CA LYS A 661 9.55 8.07 17.35
C LYS A 661 10.38 8.74 16.26
N VAL A 662 10.30 8.22 15.04
CA VAL A 662 10.85 8.85 13.85
C VAL A 662 9.87 9.94 13.41
N SER A 663 10.40 11.14 13.22
CA SER A 663 9.72 12.21 12.52
C SER A 663 10.42 12.41 11.19
N ASP A 664 9.63 12.38 10.13
CA ASP A 664 10.02 12.75 8.78
C ASP A 664 9.35 14.09 8.45
N SER A 665 10.15 15.14 8.29
CA SER A 665 9.65 16.48 7.99
C SER A 665 9.40 16.73 6.51
N ASP A 666 9.83 15.81 5.65
CA ASP A 666 9.75 16.01 4.22
C ASP A 666 8.28 16.16 3.78
N ALA A 667 8.04 17.00 2.78
CA ALA A 667 6.67 17.34 2.37
C ALA A 667 6.05 16.18 1.57
N TYR A 668 4.86 15.73 1.96
CA TYR A 668 4.13 14.67 1.26
C TYR A 668 2.64 14.98 1.11
N SER A 669 1.99 14.39 0.11
CA SER A 669 0.54 14.51 -0.10
C SER A 669 -0.13 13.14 -0.22
N HIS A 670 -1.45 13.11 -0.42
CA HIS A 670 -2.16 11.87 -0.78
C HIS A 670 -1.55 11.18 -2.00
N PHE A 671 -1.04 11.93 -2.98
CA PHE A 671 -0.38 11.35 -4.16
C PHE A 671 0.91 10.62 -3.79
N SER A 672 1.70 11.19 -2.85
CA SER A 672 2.91 10.54 -2.31
C SER A 672 2.57 9.27 -1.53
N PHE A 673 1.44 9.25 -0.82
CA PHE A 673 0.99 8.03 -0.13
C PHE A 673 0.54 6.95 -1.11
N VAL A 674 -0.19 7.30 -2.17
CA VAL A 674 -0.54 6.34 -3.24
C VAL A 674 0.71 5.84 -3.97
N ARG A 675 1.72 6.69 -4.23
CA ARG A 675 3.03 6.22 -4.73
C ARG A 675 3.65 5.20 -3.79
N THR A 676 3.73 5.53 -2.51
CA THR A 676 4.26 4.64 -1.48
C THR A 676 3.54 3.29 -1.46
N LEU A 677 2.22 3.27 -1.59
CA LEU A 677 1.44 2.02 -1.67
C LEU A 677 1.71 1.24 -2.98
N GLN A 678 1.92 1.92 -4.10
CA GLN A 678 2.33 1.26 -5.34
C GLN A 678 3.68 0.55 -5.17
N ASP A 679 4.67 1.18 -4.53
CA ASP A 679 5.99 0.58 -4.31
C ASP A 679 5.93 -0.54 -3.26
N MET A 680 5.23 -0.27 -2.14
CA MET A 680 5.05 -1.21 -1.04
C MET A 680 4.45 -2.54 -1.49
N PHE A 681 3.54 -2.53 -2.47
CA PHE A 681 2.88 -3.72 -2.99
C PHE A 681 3.36 -4.16 -4.38
N GLN A 682 4.41 -3.53 -4.92
CA GLN A 682 4.86 -3.68 -6.30
C GLN A 682 3.66 -3.62 -7.24
N LEU A 683 3.12 -2.43 -7.46
CA LEU A 683 2.06 -2.12 -8.42
C LEU A 683 2.61 -1.35 -9.63
N ALA A 684 3.77 -0.70 -9.49
CA ALA A 684 4.42 0.10 -10.52
C ALA A 684 5.90 -0.29 -10.69
N ASP A 685 6.52 0.23 -11.74
CA ASP A 685 7.92 0.07 -12.09
C ASP A 685 8.62 1.46 -12.10
N PRO A 686 9.56 1.71 -11.17
CA PRO A 686 10.40 2.90 -11.10
C PRO A 686 11.07 3.35 -12.41
N THR A 687 11.29 2.42 -13.35
CA THR A 687 11.96 2.73 -14.63
C THR A 687 11.01 3.16 -15.74
N ASP A 688 9.69 3.04 -15.54
CA ASP A 688 8.67 3.44 -16.49
C ASP A 688 7.56 4.25 -15.80
N ASP A 689 7.64 5.57 -15.93
CA ASP A 689 6.68 6.53 -15.37
C ASP A 689 5.22 6.25 -15.76
N SER A 690 4.98 5.52 -16.86
CA SER A 690 3.62 5.20 -17.30
C SER A 690 2.95 4.09 -16.50
N THR A 691 3.73 3.38 -15.67
CA THR A 691 3.21 2.37 -14.75
C THR A 691 2.69 2.98 -13.44
N TYR A 692 3.14 4.18 -13.09
CA TYR A 692 2.62 4.94 -11.95
C TYR A 692 1.29 5.62 -12.29
N MET A 693 0.37 5.61 -11.33
CA MET A 693 -0.96 6.18 -11.48
C MET A 693 -0.94 7.71 -11.53
N ASN A 694 -1.55 8.30 -12.56
CA ASN A 694 -2.00 9.70 -12.59
C ASN A 694 -0.93 10.70 -12.10
N ARG A 695 -1.10 11.42 -10.98
CA ARG A 695 -0.07 12.35 -10.48
C ARG A 695 1.08 11.69 -9.72
N SER A 696 0.96 10.42 -9.31
CA SER A 696 2.06 9.72 -8.62
C SER A 696 3.34 9.60 -9.46
N LYS A 697 3.26 9.76 -10.78
CA LYS A 697 4.42 9.81 -11.68
C LYS A 697 5.15 11.15 -11.70
N TYR A 698 4.62 12.22 -11.09
CA TYR A 698 5.15 13.59 -11.19
C TYR A 698 6.37 13.79 -10.27
N THR A 699 7.41 12.99 -10.45
CA THR A 699 8.71 13.18 -9.79
C THR A 699 9.39 14.44 -10.30
N GLU A 700 10.44 14.91 -9.61
CA GLU A 700 11.26 16.04 -10.09
C GLU A 700 11.78 15.78 -11.51
N LYS A 701 12.27 14.56 -11.75
CA LYS A 701 12.75 14.12 -13.06
C LYS A 701 11.64 14.18 -14.12
N PHE A 702 10.46 13.64 -13.82
CA PHE A 702 9.33 13.63 -14.74
C PHE A 702 8.86 15.05 -15.07
N ILE A 703 8.72 15.91 -14.05
CA ILE A 703 8.33 17.31 -14.22
C ILE A 703 9.37 18.02 -15.09
N ALA A 704 10.66 17.89 -14.79
CA ALA A 704 11.73 18.54 -15.56
C ALA A 704 11.75 18.10 -17.03
N GLN A 705 11.52 16.81 -17.31
CA GLN A 705 11.46 16.28 -18.68
C GLN A 705 10.22 16.75 -19.45
N ASN A 706 9.12 17.05 -18.75
CA ASN A 706 7.82 17.38 -19.35
C ASN A 706 7.38 18.83 -19.08
N ILE A 707 8.30 19.70 -18.66
CA ILE A 707 8.00 21.05 -18.15
C ILE A 707 7.25 21.94 -19.16
N LEU A 708 7.45 21.71 -20.47
CA LEU A 708 6.74 22.42 -21.53
C LEU A 708 5.24 22.09 -21.56
N ASN A 709 4.84 20.92 -21.06
CA ASN A 709 3.45 20.48 -20.96
C ASN A 709 2.83 20.73 -19.57
N LEU A 710 3.62 21.22 -18.61
CA LEU A 710 3.23 21.48 -17.22
C LEU A 710 3.44 22.97 -16.88
N PRO A 711 2.63 23.87 -17.47
CA PRO A 711 2.78 25.31 -17.26
C PRO A 711 2.69 25.74 -15.78
N GLU A 712 2.02 24.95 -14.94
CA GLU A 712 1.94 25.17 -13.50
C GLU A 712 3.29 25.13 -12.77
N TYR A 713 4.25 24.35 -13.27
CA TYR A 713 5.57 24.22 -12.63
C TYR A 713 6.66 25.08 -13.28
N GLN A 714 6.38 25.74 -14.42
CA GLN A 714 7.40 26.46 -15.21
C GLN A 714 8.12 27.58 -14.44
N SER A 715 7.45 28.19 -13.47
CA SER A 715 8.00 29.26 -12.64
C SER A 715 8.27 28.83 -11.20
N SER A 716 8.23 27.53 -10.92
CA SER A 716 8.46 27.05 -9.56
C SER A 716 9.90 27.30 -9.11
N ALA A 717 10.03 27.85 -7.91
CA ALA A 717 11.32 28.02 -7.25
C ALA A 717 11.73 26.78 -6.44
N ASP A 718 10.83 25.80 -6.27
CA ASP A 718 11.01 24.63 -5.41
C ASP A 718 10.45 23.37 -6.09
N THR A 719 11.27 22.77 -6.96
CA THR A 719 10.87 21.56 -7.70
C THR A 719 10.66 20.36 -6.79
N HIS A 720 11.32 20.33 -5.65
CA HIS A 720 11.24 19.22 -4.72
C HIS A 720 9.88 19.22 -4.02
N PHE A 721 9.48 20.36 -3.46
CA PHE A 721 8.16 20.54 -2.84
C PHE A 721 7.00 20.26 -3.82
N ASP A 722 7.19 20.60 -5.09
CA ASP A 722 6.18 20.36 -6.13
C ASP A 722 6.08 18.90 -6.57
N SER A 723 7.08 18.07 -6.32
CA SER A 723 7.17 16.72 -6.87
C SER A 723 6.51 15.66 -5.98
N VAL A 724 5.94 14.64 -6.62
CA VAL A 724 5.49 13.42 -5.94
C VAL A 724 6.65 12.45 -5.81
N ARG A 725 6.80 11.87 -4.62
CA ARG A 725 7.87 10.94 -4.28
C ARG A 725 7.37 9.87 -3.31
N PRO A 726 8.03 8.69 -3.27
CA PRO A 726 7.75 7.72 -2.22
C PRO A 726 8.12 8.33 -0.87
N MET A 727 7.38 7.97 0.17
CA MET A 727 7.57 8.49 1.52
C MET A 727 8.71 7.76 2.25
N ASN A 728 9.88 7.69 1.62
CA ASN A 728 11.01 6.84 2.02
C ASN A 728 12.08 7.59 2.84
N HIS A 729 11.98 8.91 2.95
CA HIS A 729 12.95 9.79 3.60
C HIS A 729 14.38 9.69 3.03
N ALA A 730 14.52 9.43 1.73
CA ALA A 730 15.82 9.39 1.05
C ALA A 730 16.37 10.80 0.76
N TYR A 731 15.49 11.80 0.65
CA TYR A 731 15.89 13.19 0.50
C TYR A 731 16.47 13.74 1.80
N VAL A 732 17.70 14.24 1.73
CA VAL A 732 18.38 14.85 2.87
C VAL A 732 18.31 16.36 2.70
N ILE A 733 17.42 17.01 3.46
CA ILE A 733 17.16 18.44 3.35
C ILE A 733 18.47 19.25 3.44
N PRO A 734 18.78 20.13 2.46
CA PRO A 734 19.97 20.97 2.49
C PRO A 734 20.04 21.84 3.75
N ALA A 735 21.23 22.01 4.32
CA ALA A 735 21.43 22.79 5.56
C ALA A 735 20.93 24.26 5.48
N THR A 736 20.83 24.83 4.27
CA THR A 736 20.33 26.19 4.04
C THR A 736 18.87 26.24 3.59
N TYR A 737 18.27 25.10 3.26
CA TYR A 737 16.87 25.03 2.86
C TYR A 737 15.99 25.13 4.11
N ARG A 738 14.91 25.90 3.97
CA ARG A 738 13.85 26.03 4.95
C ARG A 738 12.59 25.52 4.29
N GLU A 739 11.99 24.48 4.87
CA GLU A 739 10.74 23.91 4.36
C GLU A 739 9.64 24.97 4.29
N LEU A 740 8.86 24.87 3.21
CA LEU A 740 7.60 25.58 3.08
C LEU A 740 6.59 24.97 4.05
N GLN A 741 5.75 25.80 4.64
CA GLN A 741 4.76 25.37 5.61
C GLN A 741 3.39 25.95 5.30
N SER A 742 2.36 25.20 5.66
CA SER A 742 1.01 25.71 5.62
C SER A 742 0.72 26.73 6.72
N SER A 743 -0.34 27.51 6.53
CA SER A 743 -0.75 28.52 7.50
C SER A 743 -1.49 27.93 8.72
N ASP A 744 -1.88 26.66 8.65
CA ASP A 744 -2.61 25.94 9.70
C ASP A 744 -1.71 25.06 10.59
N VAL A 745 -0.39 25.27 10.54
CA VAL A 745 0.59 24.68 11.45
C VAL A 745 1.34 25.73 12.26
N THR A 746 1.69 25.38 13.50
CA THR A 746 2.47 26.23 14.42
C THR A 746 3.85 25.66 14.74
N THR A 747 4.17 24.49 14.19
CA THR A 747 5.51 23.89 14.26
C THR A 747 6.48 24.77 13.47
N ALA A 748 7.70 24.92 13.94
CA ALA A 748 8.71 25.67 13.18
C ALA A 748 9.13 24.88 11.95
N ALA A 749 9.23 25.54 10.79
CA ALA A 749 9.75 24.94 9.57
C ALA A 749 11.09 24.25 9.82
N GLN A 750 11.22 23.02 9.33
CA GLN A 750 12.49 22.31 9.37
C GLN A 750 13.54 23.10 8.57
N VAL A 751 14.75 23.17 9.13
CA VAL A 751 15.91 23.78 8.48
C VAL A 751 17.04 22.78 8.50
N GLY A 752 17.49 22.38 7.31
CA GLY A 752 18.46 21.29 7.20
C GLY A 752 17.86 19.92 7.51
N PRO A 753 18.70 18.88 7.54
CA PRO A 753 18.23 17.51 7.64
C PRO A 753 17.60 17.21 8.99
N ASP A 754 16.63 16.30 8.99
CA ASP A 754 16.11 15.69 10.22
C ASP A 754 17.21 15.02 11.04
N ALA A 755 17.00 14.99 12.36
CA ALA A 755 17.99 14.50 13.31
C ALA A 755 18.40 13.04 13.08
N THR A 756 17.49 12.19 12.57
CA THR A 756 17.75 10.75 12.43
C THR A 756 17.82 10.24 11.00
N GLN A 757 17.41 11.02 9.98
CA GLN A 757 17.39 10.61 8.55
C GLN A 757 16.96 9.14 8.36
N LYS A 758 15.87 8.74 9.04
CA LYS A 758 15.31 7.38 8.99
C LYS A 758 13.92 7.45 8.37
N GLY A 759 13.61 6.50 7.51
CA GLY A 759 12.26 6.38 6.95
C GLY A 759 11.25 5.91 7.99
N VAL A 760 10.07 6.53 8.00
CA VAL A 760 8.93 6.20 8.88
C VAL A 760 8.45 4.75 8.68
N TRP A 761 8.56 4.22 7.46
CA TRP A 761 8.17 2.84 7.11
C TRP A 761 9.20 1.78 7.44
N ALA A 762 10.39 2.15 7.90
CA ALA A 762 11.49 1.23 8.17
C ALA A 762 11.08 0.09 9.11
N VAL A 763 11.59 -1.12 8.84
CA VAL A 763 11.21 -2.35 9.56
C VAL A 763 12.33 -2.90 10.45
N LYS A 764 13.51 -2.29 10.43
CA LYS A 764 14.72 -2.68 11.17
C LYS A 764 15.53 -1.45 11.58
#